data_AF-A0AAD8Y456-F1
#
_entry.id   AF-A0AAD8Y456-F1
#
_cell.length_a   1.000
_cell.length_b   1.000
_cell.length_c   1.000
_cell.angle_alpha   90.00
_cell.angle_beta   90.00
_cell.angle_gamma   90.00
#
_symmetry.space_group_name_H-M   'P 1'
#
loop_
_entity.id
_entity.type
_entity.pdbx_description
1 polymer ?
#
loop_
_entity_poly.entity_id
_entity_poly.type
_entity_poly.pdbx_seq_one_letter_code
_entity_poly.pdbx_strand_id
1 'polypeptide(L)'
;MHGGATATNVEKEMELRQLQVDRSRPSKEEPLWMRKGEEQKYVNYREAMDQSFYRNIQQGKFSDGTDAVKQAPVPQAYLEAKEQLKSFTGMFLEVMGVEPSGHPVCADPGFNMTLDDNMLKILSTMIGYEDVIAGLQQYQAEGITIGSTTDLACEASDAAVSGAPIEDGKSGDIDFPHGSIKAIATGGERSVCDATYGLKITGTPDGIGAYLADDKTIRVIVQSEGYGPLRIESYDWPVNGGLATFGGSHIQYVDYDRSLFSSYMGTSDMPASDMVVGMGDMIERVVNLKGELVGKRNGESETAVGAHYGNTDANGKYTMWKMPKEADWFLQSLCSAHLEQKHQWGEGIGLEDNMFITNEEWANFALDQEFVGQSAHALDLESKTLYAVGAFTSKKFMISSPFVSVSTSLQIAISGYNGAFDNGDVIPDVDIYPDHITDSRNEVYGPRTDGKNYTWPKNIVPYRIYVGIKGKLEDGSDAPADDFLARNGLKYGQIYGFAVDMNDNTTAPYDLWRDAFHKTADNGDKVEGKWIPQQWRWDGEVKNFQHDGAWDYQNKPPNTDDGSGMEGYQWWTSKGPDAAGCKTEHNSPDPRPGQTAFVQTSTCGYFGHLYVKNVAETLAAANGDLPAMFDGDYFVYQGETDITQQIMLGGKGQHTEGRNATMNWDSIKNGGKATFEDIDGFEVMEDNGKLYAIIQEDSGSKLGERAMISSALEHEADGEDLTYYFVAMSGGADNSRMVAGVGIPKGVACHDGESYVSGAHEFSGAFDTSGLIRKDESGSFVMKASDTGLVKRQQDRLVSINDKNILMTLQTGVYACGVIGAFATDRGGQWLVFKPEIPV
;
A
#
# COMPACT_ATOMS: atom_id res chain seq x y z
N MET A 1 -7.22 -15.22 -64.28
CA MET A 1 -8.10 -16.32 -63.87
C MET A 1 -7.55 -16.89 -62.57
N HIS A 2 -8.41 -16.89 -61.54
CA HIS A 2 -8.40 -17.53 -60.20
C HIS A 2 -7.05 -17.83 -59.51
N GLY A 3 -6.81 -17.45 -58.26
CA GLY A 3 -7.71 -17.13 -57.14
C GLY A 3 -7.27 -17.97 -55.93
N GLY A 4 -6.66 -17.35 -54.92
CA GLY A 4 -6.24 -18.00 -53.67
C GLY A 4 -6.60 -17.09 -52.51
N ALA A 5 -7.62 -17.49 -51.76
CA ALA A 5 -8.24 -16.72 -50.69
C ALA A 5 -7.38 -16.72 -49.42
N THR A 6 -7.21 -15.52 -48.86
CA THR A 6 -6.85 -15.28 -47.47
C THR A 6 -8.01 -15.71 -46.58
N ALA A 7 -7.80 -16.71 -45.73
CA ALA A 7 -8.73 -17.02 -44.65
C ALA A 7 -8.78 -15.82 -43.70
N THR A 8 -9.98 -15.34 -43.41
CA THR A 8 -10.20 -14.19 -42.52
C THR A 8 -10.24 -14.67 -41.06
N ASN A 9 -9.85 -13.82 -40.11
CA ASN A 9 -9.78 -14.14 -38.68
C ASN A 9 -11.09 -14.74 -38.12
N VAL A 10 -12.22 -14.44 -38.75
CA VAL A 10 -13.56 -14.95 -38.41
C VAL A 10 -13.71 -16.46 -38.65
N GLU A 11 -13.03 -17.04 -39.64
CA GLU A 11 -13.11 -18.47 -39.94
C GLU A 11 -12.37 -19.33 -38.91
N LYS A 12 -11.24 -18.84 -38.40
CA LYS A 12 -10.51 -19.49 -37.28
C LYS A 12 -11.29 -19.41 -35.98
N GLU A 13 -12.01 -18.32 -35.74
CA GLU A 13 -12.83 -18.12 -34.56
C GLU A 13 -14.06 -19.05 -34.55
N MET A 14 -14.69 -19.27 -35.71
CA MET A 14 -15.76 -20.25 -35.86
C MET A 14 -15.28 -21.69 -35.68
N GLU A 15 -14.08 -22.03 -36.15
CA GLU A 15 -13.49 -23.37 -35.99
C GLU A 15 -13.19 -23.70 -34.51
N LEU A 16 -12.74 -22.70 -33.74
CA LEU A 16 -12.53 -22.79 -32.29
C LEU A 16 -13.85 -22.93 -31.52
N ARG A 17 -14.91 -22.20 -31.92
CA ARG A 17 -16.25 -22.34 -31.31
C ARG A 17 -16.86 -23.73 -31.57
N GLN A 18 -16.67 -24.31 -32.75
CA GLN A 18 -17.19 -25.64 -33.06
C GLN A 18 -16.46 -26.75 -32.27
N LEU A 19 -15.14 -26.61 -32.06
CA LEU A 19 -14.35 -27.52 -31.21
C LEU A 19 -14.73 -27.46 -29.73
N GLN A 20 -15.19 -26.31 -29.22
CA GLN A 20 -15.75 -26.17 -27.88
C GLN A 20 -17.11 -26.87 -27.74
N VAL A 21 -17.98 -26.76 -28.76
CA VAL A 21 -19.31 -27.40 -28.77
C VAL A 21 -19.21 -28.94 -28.86
N ASP A 22 -18.21 -29.46 -29.59
CA ASP A 22 -18.01 -30.90 -29.74
C ASP A 22 -17.37 -31.55 -28.49
N ARG A 23 -16.72 -30.75 -27.62
CA ARG A 23 -16.19 -31.21 -26.32
C ARG A 23 -17.20 -31.13 -25.18
N SER A 24 -18.35 -30.48 -25.37
CA SER A 24 -19.32 -30.18 -24.29
C SER A 24 -20.60 -31.03 -24.32
N ARG A 25 -20.57 -32.26 -24.87
CA ARG A 25 -21.71 -33.19 -24.78
C ARG A 25 -21.45 -34.35 -23.82
N PRO A 26 -22.03 -34.35 -22.60
CA PRO A 26 -22.14 -35.56 -21.78
C PRO A 26 -23.26 -36.47 -22.32
N SER A 27 -23.09 -37.79 -22.16
CA SER A 27 -24.13 -38.78 -22.40
C SER A 27 -25.25 -38.73 -21.35
N LYS A 28 -26.48 -39.01 -21.78
CA LYS A 28 -27.74 -38.95 -21.02
C LYS A 28 -27.81 -39.82 -19.75
N GLU A 29 -28.36 -39.18 -18.72
CA GLU A 29 -29.31 -39.63 -17.66
C GLU A 29 -28.87 -40.58 -16.53
N GLU A 30 -28.89 -40.06 -15.29
CA GLU A 30 -29.55 -40.65 -14.10
C GLU A 30 -30.12 -39.53 -13.17
N PRO A 31 -31.17 -39.78 -12.34
CA PRO A 31 -32.05 -38.75 -11.79
C PRO A 31 -31.67 -38.14 -10.41
N LEU A 32 -32.12 -36.88 -10.25
CA LEU A 32 -31.92 -35.86 -9.22
C LEU A 32 -32.33 -36.14 -7.74
N TRP A 33 -32.34 -37.38 -7.24
CA TRP A 33 -32.80 -37.65 -5.85
C TRP A 33 -31.87 -38.46 -4.95
N MET A 34 -30.61 -38.67 -5.35
CA MET A 34 -29.57 -39.24 -4.49
C MET A 34 -28.54 -38.17 -4.11
N ARG A 35 -28.93 -37.21 -3.26
CA ARG A 35 -28.03 -36.31 -2.53
C ARG A 35 -28.08 -36.64 -1.03
N LYS A 36 -26.94 -37.09 -0.48
CA LYS A 36 -26.42 -36.65 0.83
C LYS A 36 -24.97 -37.14 0.96
N GLY A 37 -24.03 -36.19 0.95
CA GLY A 37 -22.61 -36.42 1.23
C GLY A 37 -21.71 -36.51 -0.01
N GLU A 38 -21.48 -35.39 -0.71
CA GLU A 38 -20.49 -35.29 -1.79
C GLU A 38 -19.66 -33.99 -1.77
N GLU A 39 -19.45 -33.35 -0.62
CA GLU A 39 -18.52 -32.20 -0.51
C GLU A 39 -17.07 -32.60 -0.17
N GLN A 40 -16.78 -33.90 -0.06
CA GLN A 40 -15.42 -34.44 0.14
C GLN A 40 -15.03 -35.55 -0.85
N LYS A 41 -15.71 -35.65 -2.01
CA LYS A 41 -15.49 -36.77 -2.94
C LYS A 41 -14.55 -36.51 -4.11
N TYR A 42 -14.04 -35.28 -4.26
CA TYR A 42 -13.10 -34.93 -5.33
C TYR A 42 -11.75 -34.39 -4.84
N VAL A 43 -11.45 -34.56 -3.56
CA VAL A 43 -10.07 -34.45 -3.07
C VAL A 43 -9.80 -35.78 -2.37
N ASN A 44 -8.82 -36.55 -2.86
CA ASN A 44 -8.37 -37.75 -2.16
C ASN A 44 -8.10 -37.39 -0.70
N TYR A 45 -8.49 -38.22 0.28
CA TYR A 45 -8.15 -37.98 1.69
C TYR A 45 -6.66 -37.64 1.87
N ARG A 46 -5.82 -38.27 1.05
CA ARG A 46 -4.39 -37.96 0.95
C ARG A 46 -4.16 -36.54 0.43
N GLU A 47 -4.76 -36.12 -0.68
CA GLU A 47 -4.67 -34.75 -1.19
C GLU A 47 -5.23 -33.70 -0.22
N ALA A 48 -6.27 -34.01 0.56
CA ALA A 48 -6.85 -33.10 1.55
C ALA A 48 -5.97 -32.98 2.81
N MET A 49 -5.36 -34.10 3.22
CA MET A 49 -4.34 -34.11 4.27
C MET A 49 -3.04 -33.43 3.79
N ASP A 50 -2.66 -33.63 2.53
CA ASP A 50 -1.50 -33.01 1.90
C ASP A 50 -1.74 -31.50 1.81
N GLN A 51 -2.90 -31.03 1.34
CA GLN A 51 -3.30 -29.61 1.33
C GLN A 51 -3.36 -28.97 2.72
N SER A 52 -3.93 -29.68 3.70
CA SER A 52 -3.91 -29.20 5.09
C SER A 52 -2.47 -29.10 5.59
N PHE A 53 -1.65 -30.12 5.37
CA PHE A 53 -0.23 -30.12 5.71
C PHE A 53 0.53 -29.00 4.99
N TYR A 54 0.22 -28.70 3.72
CA TYR A 54 0.79 -27.61 2.93
C TYR A 54 0.50 -26.25 3.54
N ARG A 55 -0.78 -25.96 3.79
CA ARG A 55 -1.22 -24.77 4.48
C ARG A 55 -0.51 -24.63 5.83
N ASN A 56 -0.38 -25.73 6.55
CA ASN A 56 0.20 -25.73 7.88
C ASN A 56 1.73 -25.52 7.88
N ILE A 57 2.46 -26.00 6.87
CA ILE A 57 3.89 -25.73 6.69
C ILE A 57 4.12 -24.29 6.22
N GLN A 58 3.30 -23.80 5.28
CA GLN A 58 3.32 -22.41 4.81
C GLN A 58 3.00 -21.43 5.95
N GLN A 59 2.04 -21.74 6.81
CA GLN A 59 1.66 -20.92 7.98
C GLN A 59 2.48 -21.22 9.24
N GLY A 60 3.29 -22.29 9.26
CA GLY A 60 4.06 -22.73 10.44
C GLY A 60 3.22 -23.40 11.56
N LYS A 61 1.94 -23.71 11.33
CA LYS A 61 1.00 -24.25 12.33
C LYS A 61 -0.05 -25.18 11.73
N PHE A 62 -0.45 -26.22 12.47
CA PHE A 62 -1.65 -27.03 12.21
C PHE A 62 -2.95 -26.24 12.42
N SER A 63 -4.05 -26.72 11.85
CA SER A 63 -5.40 -26.13 11.98
C SER A 63 -5.96 -26.07 13.40
N ASP A 64 -5.33 -26.76 14.36
CA ASP A 64 -5.64 -26.69 15.80
C ASP A 64 -4.73 -25.72 16.57
N GLY A 65 -3.89 -24.95 15.86
CA GLY A 65 -2.96 -23.97 16.42
C GLY A 65 -1.65 -24.57 16.93
N THR A 66 -1.43 -25.88 16.81
CA THR A 66 -0.18 -26.53 17.21
C THR A 66 0.90 -26.39 16.14
N ASP A 67 2.16 -26.40 16.55
CA ASP A 67 3.32 -26.18 15.66
C ASP A 67 3.52 -27.33 14.66
N ALA A 68 3.58 -27.00 13.37
CA ALA A 68 3.72 -27.96 12.27
C ALA A 68 5.04 -28.75 12.29
N VAL A 69 6.06 -28.24 13.00
CA VAL A 69 7.44 -28.75 13.05
C VAL A 69 7.72 -29.54 14.33
N LYS A 70 6.92 -29.37 15.40
CA LYS A 70 7.19 -29.96 16.73
C LYS A 70 6.63 -31.37 16.97
N GLN A 71 5.90 -31.99 16.03
CA GLN A 71 5.21 -33.26 16.27
C GLN A 71 5.99 -34.53 15.89
N ALA A 72 7.26 -34.63 16.28
CA ALA A 72 7.88 -35.95 16.52
C ALA A 72 7.58 -36.37 17.97
N PRO A 73 7.17 -37.62 18.26
CA PRO A 73 6.76 -38.04 19.60
C PRO A 73 7.93 -37.93 20.59
N VAL A 74 7.85 -36.94 21.48
CA VAL A 74 8.82 -36.71 22.56
C VAL A 74 8.52 -37.68 23.72
N PRO A 75 9.51 -38.44 24.23
CA PRO A 75 9.31 -39.34 25.38
C PRO A 75 8.80 -38.59 26.62
N GLN A 76 7.83 -39.19 27.32
CA GLN A 76 7.17 -38.64 28.52
C GLN A 76 8.15 -38.08 29.58
N ALA A 77 9.32 -38.71 29.73
CA ALA A 77 10.36 -38.30 30.67
C ALA A 77 10.93 -36.89 30.39
N TYR A 78 10.89 -36.43 29.13
CA TYR A 78 11.38 -35.11 28.73
C TYR A 78 10.33 -34.01 28.97
N LEU A 79 9.04 -34.35 28.85
CA LEU A 79 7.93 -33.47 29.20
C LEU A 79 7.87 -33.22 30.72
N GLU A 80 8.10 -34.27 31.50
CA GLU A 80 8.20 -34.20 32.96
C GLU A 80 9.43 -33.38 33.41
N ALA A 81 10.56 -33.50 32.69
CA ALA A 81 11.75 -32.68 32.94
C ALA A 81 11.51 -31.19 32.60
N LYS A 82 10.74 -30.89 31.54
CA LYS A 82 10.41 -29.51 31.11
C LYS A 82 9.45 -28.82 32.09
N GLU A 83 8.47 -29.54 32.64
CA GLU A 83 7.61 -29.03 33.71
C GLU A 83 8.39 -28.76 35.00
N GLN A 84 9.32 -29.66 35.36
CA GLN A 84 10.19 -29.45 36.51
C GLN A 84 11.13 -28.25 36.32
N LEU A 85 11.68 -28.06 35.10
CA LEU A 85 12.53 -26.91 34.76
C LEU A 85 11.76 -25.58 34.78
N LYS A 86 10.50 -25.57 34.32
CA LYS A 86 9.59 -24.40 34.40
C LYS A 86 9.25 -24.03 35.85
N SER A 87 9.01 -25.02 36.71
CA SER A 87 8.79 -24.75 38.14
C SER A 87 10.06 -24.23 38.83
N PHE A 88 11.23 -24.70 38.38
CA PHE A 88 12.53 -24.29 38.93
C PHE A 88 12.92 -22.87 38.49
N THR A 89 12.64 -22.49 37.24
CA THR A 89 12.85 -21.12 36.73
C THR A 89 11.86 -20.13 37.33
N GLY A 90 10.60 -20.53 37.54
CA GLY A 90 9.61 -19.71 38.26
C GLY A 90 10.03 -19.37 39.70
N MET A 91 10.54 -20.36 40.45
CA MET A 91 11.09 -20.12 41.79
C MET A 91 12.37 -19.27 41.79
N PHE A 92 13.24 -19.43 40.78
CA PHE A 92 14.50 -18.69 40.73
C PHE A 92 14.30 -17.19 40.47
N LEU A 93 13.28 -16.83 39.68
CA LEU A 93 12.89 -15.43 39.42
C LEU A 93 12.28 -14.76 40.67
N GLU A 94 11.55 -15.51 41.50
CA GLU A 94 10.94 -15.00 42.74
C GLU A 94 11.97 -14.74 43.86
N VAL A 95 13.08 -15.50 43.88
CA VAL A 95 14.14 -15.39 44.89
C VAL A 95 15.18 -14.30 44.57
N MET A 96 15.29 -13.84 43.32
CA MET A 96 16.31 -12.87 42.91
C MET A 96 15.90 -11.39 43.01
N GLY A 97 14.65 -11.06 43.37
CA GLY A 97 14.25 -9.66 43.64
C GLY A 97 14.50 -8.68 42.47
N VAL A 98 14.49 -9.18 41.24
CA VAL A 98 14.58 -8.35 40.03
C VAL A 98 13.16 -7.90 39.70
N GLU A 99 12.90 -6.59 39.78
CA GLU A 99 11.66 -6.02 39.25
C GLU A 99 11.54 -6.36 37.74
N PRO A 100 10.43 -6.96 37.27
CA PRO A 100 10.24 -7.28 35.86
C PRO A 100 9.83 -5.99 35.12
N SER A 101 10.80 -5.14 34.81
CA SER A 101 10.56 -3.90 34.06
C SER A 101 10.55 -4.07 32.53
N GLY A 102 10.79 -5.26 31.99
CA GLY A 102 10.78 -5.52 30.54
C GLY A 102 9.57 -6.35 30.09
N HIS A 103 8.92 -5.97 28.98
CA HIS A 103 8.07 -6.91 28.25
C HIS A 103 8.94 -8.09 27.77
N PRO A 104 8.49 -9.35 27.90
CA PRO A 104 9.27 -10.47 27.40
C PRO A 104 9.35 -10.40 25.87
N VAL A 105 10.54 -10.12 25.36
CA VAL A 105 10.90 -10.20 23.93
C VAL A 105 10.72 -11.63 23.45
N CYS A 106 10.24 -11.80 22.22
CA CYS A 106 10.09 -13.10 21.59
C CYS A 106 11.46 -13.78 21.49
N ALA A 107 11.64 -14.88 22.22
CA ALA A 107 12.89 -15.63 22.23
C ALA A 107 12.79 -16.81 21.26
N ASP A 108 13.77 -16.96 20.36
CA ASP A 108 13.88 -18.17 19.57
C ASP A 108 14.25 -19.35 20.49
N PRO A 109 13.39 -20.39 20.64
CA PRO A 109 13.76 -21.59 21.38
C PRO A 109 14.85 -22.43 20.70
N GLY A 110 15.35 -21.97 19.55
CA GLY A 110 16.23 -22.67 18.64
C GLY A 110 15.40 -23.38 17.57
N PHE A 111 15.51 -22.93 16.32
CA PHE A 111 14.97 -23.65 15.17
C PHE A 111 15.80 -24.91 14.91
N ASN A 112 15.50 -25.98 15.65
CA ASN A 112 16.21 -27.24 15.57
C ASN A 112 15.33 -28.32 14.94
N MET A 113 15.13 -28.21 13.63
CA MET A 113 14.39 -29.22 12.89
C MET A 113 15.35 -30.36 12.50
N THR A 114 14.96 -31.60 12.82
CA THR A 114 15.67 -32.79 12.32
C THR A 114 14.98 -33.24 11.04
N LEU A 115 15.56 -32.91 9.88
CA LEU A 115 15.13 -33.42 8.57
C LEU A 115 15.50 -34.91 8.45
N ASP A 116 14.79 -35.78 9.17
CA ASP A 116 15.02 -37.22 9.08
C ASP A 116 14.49 -37.82 7.76
N ASP A 117 14.89 -39.06 7.47
CA ASP A 117 14.52 -39.76 6.22
C ASP A 117 12.99 -39.87 6.01
N ASN A 118 12.19 -39.82 7.08
CA ASN A 118 10.73 -39.88 6.97
C ASN A 118 10.16 -38.52 6.61
N MET A 119 10.65 -37.45 7.22
CA MET A 119 10.27 -36.07 6.88
C MET A 119 10.67 -35.75 5.44
N LEU A 120 11.89 -36.10 5.04
CA LEU A 120 12.35 -35.93 3.65
C LEU A 120 11.51 -36.74 2.66
N LYS A 121 11.07 -37.95 3.03
CA LYS A 121 10.13 -38.73 2.19
C LYS A 121 8.77 -38.06 2.07
N ILE A 122 8.23 -37.49 3.14
CA ILE A 122 6.96 -36.75 3.12
C ILE A 122 7.11 -35.52 2.21
N LEU A 123 8.15 -34.72 2.43
CA LEU A 123 8.43 -33.53 1.62
C LEU A 123 8.69 -33.90 0.15
N SER A 124 9.37 -35.00 -0.16
CA SER A 124 9.64 -35.41 -1.55
C SER A 124 8.40 -35.74 -2.39
N THR A 125 7.22 -35.82 -1.77
CA THR A 125 5.96 -36.00 -2.51
C THR A 125 5.35 -34.69 -3.00
N MET A 126 5.94 -33.54 -2.64
CA MET A 126 5.43 -32.20 -2.94
C MET A 126 6.02 -31.65 -4.25
N ILE A 127 5.25 -30.83 -4.96
CA ILE A 127 5.79 -30.01 -6.07
C ILE A 127 6.60 -28.88 -5.44
N GLY A 128 7.83 -28.63 -5.91
CA GLY A 128 8.71 -27.59 -5.34
C GLY A 128 9.35 -27.95 -3.99
N TYR A 129 9.34 -29.22 -3.58
CA TYR A 129 9.85 -29.65 -2.28
C TYR A 129 11.33 -29.34 -2.03
N GLU A 130 12.13 -29.27 -3.10
CA GLU A 130 13.55 -28.96 -3.03
C GLU A 130 13.75 -27.53 -2.51
N ASP A 131 12.94 -26.58 -2.98
CA ASP A 131 12.96 -25.18 -2.55
C ASP A 131 12.52 -25.05 -1.09
N VAL A 132 11.47 -25.78 -0.69
CA VAL A 132 11.00 -25.82 0.71
C VAL A 132 12.06 -26.36 1.65
N ILE A 133 12.73 -27.46 1.27
CA ILE A 133 13.83 -28.04 2.07
C ILE A 133 14.98 -27.04 2.16
N ALA A 134 15.36 -26.39 1.05
CA ALA A 134 16.42 -25.40 1.02
C ALA A 134 16.09 -24.20 1.92
N GLY A 135 14.88 -23.67 1.87
CA GLY A 135 14.43 -22.58 2.73
C GLY A 135 14.43 -22.95 4.22
N LEU A 136 13.98 -24.17 4.57
CA LEU A 136 14.04 -24.67 5.94
C LEU A 136 15.49 -24.83 6.44
N GLN A 137 16.39 -25.32 5.59
CA GLN A 137 17.81 -25.42 5.89
C GLN A 137 18.43 -24.03 6.07
N GLN A 138 18.02 -23.04 5.27
CA GLN A 138 18.47 -21.67 5.43
C GLN A 138 18.02 -21.08 6.77
N TYR A 139 16.75 -21.24 7.16
CA TYR A 139 16.29 -20.80 8.49
C TYR A 139 17.09 -21.43 9.63
N GLN A 140 17.46 -22.71 9.50
CA GLN A 140 18.27 -23.41 10.50
C GLN A 140 19.73 -22.92 10.54
N ALA A 141 20.32 -22.63 9.38
CA ALA A 141 21.71 -22.22 9.27
C ALA A 141 21.93 -20.75 9.64
N GLU A 142 21.00 -19.88 9.24
CA GLU A 142 21.16 -18.42 9.31
C GLU A 142 20.34 -17.77 10.43
N GLY A 143 19.35 -18.48 11.01
CA GLY A 143 18.56 -17.93 12.12
C GLY A 143 17.69 -16.74 11.74
N ILE A 144 17.25 -16.68 10.47
CA ILE A 144 16.47 -15.55 9.92
C ILE A 144 15.12 -15.48 10.65
N THR A 145 15.00 -14.52 11.55
CA THR A 145 13.82 -14.21 12.35
C THR A 145 13.48 -12.73 12.21
N ILE A 146 12.24 -12.33 12.55
CA ILE A 146 11.80 -10.93 12.40
C ILE A 146 12.77 -9.99 13.10
N GLY A 147 13.34 -9.04 12.36
CA GLY A 147 14.29 -8.03 12.82
C GLY A 147 15.72 -8.53 13.03
N SER A 148 16.04 -9.78 12.69
CA SER A 148 17.40 -10.31 12.80
C SER A 148 18.31 -9.87 11.65
N THR A 149 17.74 -9.57 10.48
CA THR A 149 18.48 -9.04 9.33
C THR A 149 18.85 -7.59 9.58
N THR A 150 20.13 -7.32 9.82
CA THR A 150 20.66 -5.96 9.98
C THR A 150 21.23 -5.38 8.70
N ASP A 151 21.48 -6.23 7.69
CA ASP A 151 22.01 -5.81 6.40
C ASP A 151 20.95 -5.02 5.59
N LEU A 152 21.39 -4.06 4.77
CA LEU A 152 20.54 -3.11 4.04
C LEU A 152 20.58 -3.32 2.52
N ALA A 153 19.41 -3.31 1.90
CA ALA A 153 19.23 -3.38 0.46
C ALA A 153 19.50 -2.03 -0.21
N CYS A 154 19.17 -0.91 0.45
CA CYS A 154 19.57 0.41 0.00
C CYS A 154 21.06 0.69 0.20
N GLU A 155 21.57 1.65 -0.57
CA GLU A 155 22.98 2.03 -0.61
C GLU A 155 23.13 3.56 -0.65
N ALA A 156 24.21 4.07 -0.06
CA ALA A 156 24.62 5.46 -0.16
C ALA A 156 25.26 5.76 -1.53
N SER A 157 26.00 4.81 -2.10
CA SER A 157 26.52 4.83 -3.48
C SER A 157 26.62 3.38 -3.98
N ASP A 158 26.62 3.18 -5.29
CA ASP A 158 26.70 1.85 -5.87
C ASP A 158 27.99 1.14 -5.37
N ALA A 159 27.84 -0.09 -4.89
CA ALA A 159 28.93 -0.85 -4.29
C ALA A 159 30.19 -0.97 -5.17
N ALA A 160 30.03 -1.09 -6.49
CA ALA A 160 31.18 -1.19 -7.40
C ALA A 160 32.02 0.10 -7.43
N VAL A 161 31.40 1.26 -7.20
CA VAL A 161 32.06 2.57 -7.25
C VAL A 161 32.63 2.96 -5.90
N SER A 162 31.90 2.70 -4.82
CA SER A 162 32.36 2.93 -3.45
C SER A 162 33.46 1.96 -3.02
N GLY A 163 33.56 0.79 -3.68
CA GLY A 163 34.42 -0.31 -3.28
C GLY A 163 33.85 -1.14 -2.13
N ALA A 164 32.56 -0.97 -1.82
CA ALA A 164 31.86 -1.77 -0.84
C ALA A 164 31.69 -3.24 -1.32
N PRO A 165 31.43 -4.19 -0.41
CA PRO A 165 31.22 -5.58 -0.78
C PRO A 165 30.02 -5.76 -1.71
N ILE A 166 30.21 -6.58 -2.75
CA ILE A 166 29.13 -7.13 -3.58
C ILE A 166 29.00 -8.61 -3.19
N GLU A 167 28.36 -8.85 -2.05
CA GLU A 167 28.20 -10.18 -1.47
C GLU A 167 26.72 -10.42 -1.13
N ASP A 168 26.22 -11.59 -1.51
CA ASP A 168 24.83 -11.98 -1.27
C ASP A 168 24.54 -12.11 0.24
N GLY A 169 23.44 -11.52 0.71
CA GLY A 169 23.12 -11.37 2.13
C GLY A 169 23.96 -10.32 2.88
N LYS A 170 24.65 -9.42 2.19
CA LYS A 170 25.43 -8.33 2.78
C LYS A 170 25.07 -6.96 2.22
N SER A 171 25.19 -5.94 3.08
CA SER A 171 25.02 -4.54 2.71
C SER A 171 26.09 -4.06 1.72
N GLY A 172 25.72 -3.10 0.87
CA GLY A 172 26.66 -2.32 0.05
C GLY A 172 27.27 -1.16 0.84
N ASP A 173 27.37 0.02 0.21
CA ASP A 173 27.79 1.24 0.91
C ASP A 173 26.67 1.75 1.82
N ILE A 174 26.89 1.72 3.14
CA ILE A 174 25.91 2.18 4.15
C ILE A 174 26.30 3.49 4.83
N ASP A 175 27.33 4.17 4.30
CA ASP A 175 27.79 5.46 4.81
C ASP A 175 26.92 6.58 4.20
N PHE A 176 25.65 6.59 4.61
CA PHE A 176 24.63 7.53 4.14
C PHE A 176 24.98 8.97 4.55
N PRO A 177 24.89 9.95 3.63
CA PRO A 177 25.49 11.27 3.84
C PRO A 177 24.67 12.20 4.77
N HIS A 178 23.38 11.92 4.97
CA HIS A 178 22.45 12.83 5.67
C HIS A 178 21.59 12.13 6.72
N GLY A 179 22.12 11.08 7.36
CA GLY A 179 21.49 10.40 8.48
C GLY A 179 21.66 8.88 8.43
N SER A 180 21.29 8.21 9.50
CA SER A 180 21.45 6.75 9.63
C SER A 180 20.18 6.00 9.28
N ILE A 181 20.32 4.84 8.63
CA ILE A 181 19.23 3.92 8.30
C ILE A 181 19.47 2.58 8.98
N LYS A 182 18.41 1.95 9.50
CA LYS A 182 18.43 0.59 10.05
C LYS A 182 17.18 -0.19 9.67
N ALA A 183 17.32 -1.51 9.46
CA ALA A 183 16.19 -2.40 9.22
C ALA A 183 15.54 -2.86 10.53
N ILE A 184 14.21 -2.89 10.56
CA ILE A 184 13.41 -3.40 11.68
C ILE A 184 12.66 -4.70 11.34
N ALA A 185 12.47 -4.98 10.06
CA ALA A 185 11.97 -6.24 9.52
C ALA A 185 12.37 -6.37 8.04
N THR A 186 12.48 -7.60 7.56
CA THR A 186 12.79 -7.93 6.17
C THR A 186 11.83 -9.00 5.63
N GLY A 187 11.44 -8.89 4.37
CA GLY A 187 10.59 -9.89 3.69
C GLY A 187 11.14 -11.31 3.80
N GLY A 188 10.27 -12.27 4.09
CA GLY A 188 10.66 -13.66 4.34
C GLY A 188 11.19 -13.95 5.75
N GLU A 189 11.34 -12.97 6.64
CA GLU A 189 11.68 -13.26 8.04
C GLU A 189 10.52 -13.95 8.77
N ARG A 190 10.84 -14.99 9.56
CA ARG A 190 9.84 -15.75 10.32
C ARG A 190 9.71 -15.29 11.78
N SER A 191 8.49 -15.31 12.30
CA SER A 191 8.19 -15.06 13.70
C SER A 191 8.71 -16.20 14.60
N VAL A 192 9.23 -15.82 15.76
CA VAL A 192 9.59 -16.70 16.88
C VAL A 192 8.68 -16.52 18.10
N CYS A 193 7.69 -15.61 18.00
CA CYS A 193 6.74 -15.38 19.08
C CYS A 193 5.84 -16.61 19.24
N ASP A 194 5.61 -17.09 20.47
CA ASP A 194 4.82 -18.30 20.73
C ASP A 194 3.45 -18.29 20.01
N ALA A 195 2.78 -17.14 20.00
CA ALA A 195 1.46 -16.98 19.42
C ALA A 195 1.45 -16.94 17.89
N THR A 196 2.57 -16.73 17.21
CA THR A 196 2.66 -16.61 15.75
C THR A 196 3.89 -17.29 15.15
N TYR A 197 4.46 -18.25 15.88
CA TYR A 197 5.68 -18.95 15.50
C TYR A 197 5.57 -19.49 14.07
N GLY A 198 6.53 -19.11 13.23
CA GLY A 198 6.60 -19.53 11.84
C GLY A 198 5.78 -18.71 10.83
N LEU A 199 4.95 -17.74 11.24
CA LEU A 199 4.40 -16.74 10.31
C LEU A 199 5.54 -15.91 9.70
N LYS A 200 5.40 -15.46 8.45
CA LYS A 200 6.45 -14.73 7.73
C LYS A 200 5.98 -13.33 7.36
N ILE A 201 6.94 -12.40 7.26
CA ILE A 201 6.70 -11.12 6.59
C ILE A 201 6.46 -11.37 5.09
N THR A 202 5.31 -10.94 4.61
CA THR A 202 4.81 -11.25 3.26
C THR A 202 4.62 -10.01 2.39
N GLY A 203 4.99 -10.10 1.12
CA GLY A 203 4.80 -9.10 0.07
C GLY A 203 5.79 -7.93 0.11
N THR A 204 5.84 -7.15 -1.00
CA THR A 204 6.65 -5.92 -1.06
C THR A 204 6.05 -4.88 -0.12
N PRO A 205 6.81 -4.30 0.81
CA PRO A 205 6.27 -3.33 1.76
C PRO A 205 6.09 -1.96 1.11
N ASP A 206 4.86 -1.46 1.08
CA ASP A 206 4.51 -0.19 0.48
C ASP A 206 4.07 0.78 1.60
N GLY A 207 2.78 0.83 1.97
CA GLY A 207 2.30 1.73 3.03
C GLY A 207 2.70 1.31 4.45
N ILE A 208 2.99 2.30 5.32
CA ILE A 208 3.45 2.08 6.71
C ILE A 208 2.79 3.04 7.71
N GLY A 209 2.61 2.58 8.95
CA GLY A 209 2.20 3.43 10.06
C GLY A 209 2.52 2.82 11.42
N ALA A 210 2.40 3.61 12.50
CA ALA A 210 2.60 3.10 13.85
C ALA A 210 1.70 3.74 14.90
N TYR A 211 1.38 2.98 15.95
CA TYR A 211 0.66 3.46 17.14
C TYR A 211 1.06 2.67 18.39
N LEU A 212 0.60 3.10 19.56
CA LEU A 212 0.79 2.37 20.81
C LEU A 212 -0.29 1.30 20.97
N ALA A 213 0.08 0.02 20.93
CA ALA A 213 -0.84 -1.08 21.26
C ALA A 213 -1.14 -1.11 22.77
N ASP A 214 -0.13 -0.76 23.57
CA ASP A 214 -0.22 -0.46 25.00
C ASP A 214 0.92 0.52 25.37
N ASP A 215 1.01 0.94 26.64
CA ASP A 215 1.99 1.94 27.07
C ASP A 215 3.46 1.51 26.86
N LYS A 216 3.72 0.21 26.67
CA LYS A 216 5.04 -0.40 26.54
C LYS A 216 5.32 -0.94 25.13
N THR A 217 4.34 -0.93 24.23
CA THR A 217 4.42 -1.59 22.94
C THR A 217 4.11 -0.62 21.81
N ILE A 218 5.05 -0.43 20.89
CA ILE A 218 4.81 0.23 19.60
C ILE A 218 4.43 -0.85 18.60
N ARG A 219 3.25 -0.73 18.00
CA ARG A 219 2.84 -1.54 16.86
C ARG A 219 3.18 -0.79 15.58
N VAL A 220 4.03 -1.38 14.76
CA VAL A 220 4.27 -0.95 13.38
C VAL A 220 3.38 -1.80 12.48
N ILE A 221 2.56 -1.16 11.66
CA ILE A 221 1.72 -1.79 10.64
C ILE A 221 2.32 -1.49 9.28
N VAL A 222 2.39 -2.52 8.43
CA VAL A 222 2.78 -2.38 7.04
C VAL A 222 1.76 -3.08 6.15
N GLN A 223 1.41 -2.40 5.08
CA GLN A 223 0.64 -2.95 3.98
C GLN A 223 1.62 -3.39 2.89
N SER A 224 1.37 -4.58 2.33
CA SER A 224 2.18 -5.14 1.26
C SER A 224 1.48 -5.00 -0.09
N GLU A 225 2.26 -4.79 -1.14
CA GLU A 225 1.77 -4.61 -2.50
C GLU A 225 1.84 -5.94 -3.27
N GLY A 226 0.76 -6.72 -3.18
CA GLY A 226 0.67 -8.05 -3.77
C GLY A 226 -0.28 -8.12 -4.98
N TYR A 227 0.23 -8.57 -6.12
CA TYR A 227 -0.51 -8.64 -7.39
C TYR A 227 -1.31 -9.94 -7.58
N GLY A 228 -1.26 -10.83 -6.58
CA GLY A 228 -1.96 -12.11 -6.60
C GLY A 228 -1.67 -12.93 -7.88
N PRO A 229 -2.70 -13.49 -8.55
CA PRO A 229 -2.49 -14.35 -9.71
C PRO A 229 -1.88 -13.62 -10.92
N LEU A 230 -1.84 -12.29 -10.93
CA LEU A 230 -1.26 -11.52 -12.03
C LEU A 230 0.27 -11.62 -12.07
N ARG A 231 0.92 -11.83 -10.92
CA ARG A 231 2.37 -12.04 -10.82
C ARG A 231 2.67 -13.27 -9.95
N ILE A 232 3.07 -13.06 -8.71
CA ILE A 232 3.39 -14.11 -7.73
C ILE A 232 2.28 -14.11 -6.68
N GLU A 233 1.72 -15.29 -6.41
CA GLU A 233 0.69 -15.46 -5.40
C GLU A 233 1.35 -15.66 -4.03
N SER A 234 0.90 -14.88 -3.04
CA SER A 234 1.16 -15.17 -1.62
C SER A 234 0.33 -16.37 -1.15
N TYR A 235 0.72 -16.94 -0.01
CA TYR A 235 -0.08 -17.95 0.68
C TYR A 235 -1.46 -17.41 1.08
N ASP A 236 -2.45 -18.30 1.20
CA ASP A 236 -3.80 -17.89 1.56
C ASP A 236 -3.95 -17.65 3.08
N TRP A 237 -4.72 -16.62 3.46
CA TRP A 237 -5.11 -16.36 4.85
C TRP A 237 -6.63 -16.40 5.02
N PRO A 238 -7.13 -17.08 6.08
CA PRO A 238 -8.55 -17.18 6.34
C PRO A 238 -9.11 -15.88 6.93
N VAL A 239 -10.30 -15.49 6.48
CA VAL A 239 -11.05 -14.35 7.02
C VAL A 239 -12.45 -14.77 7.44
N ASN A 240 -13.10 -13.94 8.25
CA ASN A 240 -14.48 -14.13 8.69
C ASN A 240 -14.70 -15.50 9.38
N GLY A 241 -13.72 -15.94 10.18
CA GLY A 241 -13.76 -17.25 10.84
C GLY A 241 -13.55 -18.43 9.90
N GLY A 242 -12.89 -18.22 8.75
CA GLY A 242 -12.62 -19.24 7.74
C GLY A 242 -13.74 -19.42 6.71
N LEU A 243 -14.69 -18.48 6.62
CA LEU A 243 -15.75 -18.48 5.60
C LEU A 243 -15.23 -18.22 4.19
N ALA A 244 -14.09 -17.54 4.08
CA ALA A 244 -13.37 -17.28 2.84
C ALA A 244 -11.86 -17.23 3.12
N THR A 245 -11.06 -17.36 2.07
CA THR A 245 -9.63 -17.05 2.10
C THR A 245 -9.26 -15.99 1.07
N PHE A 246 -8.26 -15.17 1.42
CA PHE A 246 -7.64 -14.23 0.49
C PHE A 246 -6.20 -14.63 0.22
N GLY A 247 -5.72 -14.34 -0.99
CA GLY A 247 -4.30 -14.25 -1.36
C GLY A 247 -3.95 -12.83 -1.80
N GLY A 248 -2.74 -12.61 -2.29
CA GLY A 248 -2.26 -11.30 -2.73
C GLY A 248 -1.76 -10.42 -1.58
N SER A 249 -2.22 -9.17 -1.53
CA SER A 249 -1.74 -8.16 -0.58
C SER A 249 -2.13 -8.43 0.87
N HIS A 250 -1.19 -8.27 1.81
CA HIS A 250 -1.43 -8.39 3.25
C HIS A 250 -1.37 -7.03 3.95
N ILE A 251 -2.00 -6.94 5.12
CA ILE A 251 -1.73 -5.88 6.11
C ILE A 251 -1.25 -6.58 7.38
N GLN A 252 0.01 -6.40 7.72
CA GLN A 252 0.71 -7.10 8.80
C GLN A 252 1.18 -6.11 9.86
N TYR A 253 1.46 -6.60 11.06
CA TYR A 253 2.05 -5.80 12.11
C TYR A 253 3.19 -6.51 12.83
N VAL A 254 4.18 -5.75 13.27
CA VAL A 254 5.18 -6.18 14.25
C VAL A 254 5.09 -5.26 15.47
N ASP A 255 5.03 -5.89 16.64
CA ASP A 255 5.03 -5.20 17.92
C ASP A 255 6.45 -5.17 18.46
N TYR A 256 6.90 -3.97 18.86
CA TYR A 256 8.22 -3.73 19.43
C TYR A 256 8.11 -3.18 20.86
N ASP A 257 9.04 -3.58 21.74
CA ASP A 257 9.22 -2.94 23.05
C ASP A 257 9.57 -1.46 22.84
N ARG A 258 8.69 -0.59 23.34
CA ARG A 258 8.77 0.86 23.16
C ARG A 258 10.03 1.47 23.75
N SER A 259 10.52 0.93 24.87
CA SER A 259 11.73 1.42 25.51
C SER A 259 12.95 1.13 24.66
N LEU A 260 13.07 -0.11 24.17
CA LEU A 260 14.17 -0.52 23.29
C LEU A 260 14.11 0.22 21.95
N PHE A 261 12.93 0.32 21.34
CA PHE A 261 12.71 1.06 20.10
C PHE A 261 13.15 2.53 20.22
N SER A 262 12.83 3.19 21.36
CA SER A 262 13.21 4.59 21.59
C SER A 262 14.73 4.84 21.59
N SER A 263 15.53 3.83 21.90
CA SER A 263 17.00 3.89 21.92
C SER A 263 17.66 3.23 20.71
N TYR A 264 16.89 2.61 19.83
CA TYR A 264 17.38 1.73 18.77
C TYR A 264 18.36 2.43 17.83
N MET A 265 18.02 3.65 17.37
CA MET A 265 18.88 4.42 16.47
C MET A 265 20.19 4.88 17.13
N GLY A 266 20.25 4.95 18.47
CA GLY A 266 21.45 5.32 19.22
C GLY A 266 22.37 4.16 19.58
N THR A 267 21.99 2.91 19.29
CA THR A 267 22.71 1.70 19.75
C THR A 267 23.32 0.98 18.57
N SER A 268 24.64 0.96 18.39
CA SER A 268 25.27 0.52 17.12
C SER A 268 25.00 -0.94 16.73
N ASP A 269 24.94 -1.86 17.70
CA ASP A 269 25.04 -3.31 17.42
C ASP A 269 23.77 -4.11 17.76
N MET A 270 22.67 -3.43 18.12
CA MET A 270 21.41 -4.09 18.49
C MET A 270 20.63 -4.46 17.22
N PRO A 271 20.31 -5.75 16.97
CA PRO A 271 19.34 -6.13 15.94
C PRO A 271 17.92 -5.81 16.41
N ALA A 272 17.01 -5.58 15.48
CA ALA A 272 15.62 -5.30 15.82
C ALA A 272 14.90 -6.52 16.44
N SER A 273 15.40 -7.73 16.20
CA SER A 273 14.89 -8.96 16.85
C SER A 273 14.88 -8.87 18.37
N ASP A 274 15.81 -8.12 18.96
CA ASP A 274 15.93 -7.94 20.41
C ASP A 274 14.83 -7.03 21.00
N MET A 275 14.03 -6.38 20.15
CA MET A 275 12.88 -5.59 20.58
C MET A 275 11.53 -6.19 20.17
N VAL A 276 11.48 -7.28 19.40
CA VAL A 276 10.20 -7.86 18.93
C VAL A 276 9.45 -8.53 20.08
N VAL A 277 8.20 -8.13 20.30
CA VAL A 277 7.29 -8.71 21.31
C VAL A 277 6.02 -9.33 20.71
N GLY A 278 5.77 -9.14 19.41
CA GLY A 278 4.62 -9.70 18.71
C GLY A 278 4.67 -9.52 17.20
N MET A 279 3.87 -10.31 16.48
CA MET A 279 3.67 -10.23 15.03
C MET A 279 2.28 -10.80 14.71
N GLY A 280 1.63 -10.33 13.63
CA GLY A 280 0.46 -10.99 13.06
C GLY A 280 -0.12 -10.26 11.85
N ASP A 281 -1.22 -10.79 11.32
CA ASP A 281 -2.07 -10.10 10.34
C ASP A 281 -3.05 -9.16 11.05
N MET A 282 -3.30 -8.01 10.42
CA MET A 282 -4.28 -7.02 10.87
C MET A 282 -5.69 -7.28 10.34
N ILE A 283 -5.87 -8.16 9.34
CA ILE A 283 -7.17 -8.47 8.74
C ILE A 283 -7.66 -9.81 9.28
N GLU A 284 -8.69 -9.78 10.12
CA GLU A 284 -9.40 -10.99 10.59
C GLU A 284 -10.80 -11.11 9.96
N ARG A 285 -11.39 -9.98 9.57
CA ARG A 285 -12.73 -9.88 8.97
C ARG A 285 -12.71 -8.98 7.75
N VAL A 286 -13.55 -9.31 6.76
CA VAL A 286 -13.72 -8.50 5.54
C VAL A 286 -15.20 -8.30 5.26
N VAL A 287 -15.60 -7.05 5.08
CA VAL A 287 -16.95 -6.60 4.74
C VAL A 287 -16.94 -5.96 3.35
N ASN A 288 -17.79 -6.44 2.44
CA ASN A 288 -17.85 -5.96 1.06
C ASN A 288 -18.69 -4.66 0.91
N LEU A 289 -18.77 -4.15 -0.33
CA LEU A 289 -19.50 -2.91 -0.66
C LEU A 289 -21.01 -2.94 -0.36
N LYS A 290 -21.60 -4.13 -0.14
CA LYS A 290 -23.01 -4.28 0.29
C LYS A 290 -23.18 -4.31 1.82
N GLY A 291 -22.09 -4.20 2.57
CA GLY A 291 -22.10 -4.39 4.02
C GLY A 291 -22.18 -5.85 4.45
N GLU A 292 -21.91 -6.80 3.56
CA GLU A 292 -21.95 -8.23 3.83
C GLU A 292 -20.57 -8.76 4.18
N LEU A 293 -20.49 -9.75 5.07
CA LEU A 293 -19.24 -10.50 5.26
C LEU A 293 -18.89 -11.23 3.96
N VAL A 294 -17.64 -11.08 3.53
CA VAL A 294 -17.13 -11.84 2.38
C VAL A 294 -17.17 -13.34 2.69
N GLY A 295 -17.74 -14.11 1.76
CA GLY A 295 -17.87 -15.56 1.83
C GLY A 295 -17.15 -16.26 0.68
N LYS A 296 -17.21 -17.59 0.66
CA LYS A 296 -16.57 -18.40 -0.36
C LYS A 296 -17.07 -18.05 -1.77
N ARG A 297 -16.15 -17.97 -2.73
CA ARG A 297 -16.47 -17.81 -4.15
C ARG A 297 -17.18 -19.04 -4.71
N ASN A 298 -18.21 -18.82 -5.54
CA ASN A 298 -18.95 -19.87 -6.25
C ASN A 298 -18.28 -20.31 -7.58
N GLY A 299 -16.96 -20.57 -7.52
CA GLY A 299 -16.16 -20.86 -8.71
C GLY A 299 -16.22 -19.72 -9.74
N GLU A 300 -16.50 -20.05 -11.00
CA GLU A 300 -16.70 -19.07 -12.09
C GLU A 300 -18.15 -18.53 -12.17
N SER A 301 -19.06 -19.08 -11.36
CA SER A 301 -20.46 -18.64 -11.32
C SER A 301 -20.66 -17.46 -10.38
N GLU A 302 -21.81 -16.80 -10.48
CA GLU A 302 -22.21 -15.69 -9.61
C GLU A 302 -22.16 -16.08 -8.13
N THR A 303 -21.51 -15.22 -7.34
CA THR A 303 -21.52 -15.25 -5.88
C THR A 303 -22.51 -14.19 -5.38
N ALA A 304 -23.78 -14.60 -5.21
CA ALA A 304 -24.88 -13.65 -4.96
C ALA A 304 -24.82 -12.94 -3.59
N VAL A 305 -24.11 -13.50 -2.61
CA VAL A 305 -23.93 -12.94 -1.26
C VAL A 305 -22.46 -13.10 -0.86
N GLY A 306 -21.88 -12.04 -0.31
CA GLY A 306 -20.50 -12.07 0.20
C GLY A 306 -19.44 -12.12 -0.89
N ALA A 307 -19.71 -11.62 -2.10
CA ALA A 307 -18.68 -11.44 -3.12
C ALA A 307 -17.66 -10.38 -2.70
N HIS A 308 -16.39 -10.57 -3.06
CA HIS A 308 -15.41 -9.50 -3.05
C HIS A 308 -15.44 -8.78 -4.41
N TYR A 309 -16.09 -7.61 -4.44
CA TYR A 309 -16.39 -6.89 -5.68
C TYR A 309 -15.17 -6.37 -6.44
N GLY A 310 -13.99 -6.31 -5.80
CA GLY A 310 -12.72 -6.04 -6.48
C GLY A 310 -12.36 -7.09 -7.54
N ASN A 311 -12.96 -8.29 -7.49
CA ASN A 311 -12.73 -9.37 -8.47
C ASN A 311 -13.95 -9.67 -9.36
N THR A 312 -15.05 -8.90 -9.28
CA THR A 312 -16.33 -9.28 -9.90
C THR A 312 -17.03 -8.14 -10.61
N ASP A 313 -18.08 -8.49 -11.36
CA ASP A 313 -19.15 -7.56 -11.75
C ASP A 313 -20.12 -7.34 -10.59
N ALA A 314 -21.10 -6.44 -10.78
CA ALA A 314 -22.10 -6.08 -9.77
C ALA A 314 -23.03 -7.24 -9.37
N ASN A 315 -23.13 -8.28 -10.22
CA ASN A 315 -23.88 -9.51 -9.93
C ASN A 315 -23.06 -10.53 -9.12
N GLY A 316 -21.78 -10.26 -8.88
CA GLY A 316 -20.87 -11.14 -8.16
C GLY A 316 -20.28 -12.24 -9.04
N LYS A 317 -20.31 -12.09 -10.38
CA LYS A 317 -19.62 -12.99 -11.31
C LYS A 317 -18.15 -12.60 -11.39
N TYR A 318 -17.26 -13.59 -11.28
CA TYR A 318 -15.82 -13.38 -11.36
C TYR A 318 -15.38 -12.87 -12.75
N THR A 319 -14.64 -11.77 -12.79
CA THR A 319 -14.30 -11.06 -14.05
C THR A 319 -12.82 -10.76 -14.22
N MET A 320 -11.96 -11.20 -13.30
CA MET A 320 -10.51 -11.04 -13.43
C MET A 320 -9.94 -11.92 -14.55
N TRP A 321 -8.83 -11.47 -15.15
CA TRP A 321 -8.12 -12.19 -16.21
C TRP A 321 -7.67 -13.60 -15.81
N LYS A 322 -7.24 -13.79 -14.55
CA LYS A 322 -6.73 -15.07 -14.05
C LYS A 322 -7.34 -15.39 -12.69
N MET A 323 -7.62 -16.67 -12.47
CA MET A 323 -8.11 -17.21 -11.19
C MET A 323 -6.94 -17.38 -10.20
N PRO A 324 -7.11 -17.12 -8.89
CA PRO A 324 -6.16 -17.57 -7.86
C PRO A 324 -6.09 -19.10 -7.84
N LYS A 325 -4.91 -19.63 -7.51
CA LYS A 325 -4.64 -21.09 -7.46
C LYS A 325 -5.34 -21.76 -6.29
N GLU A 326 -5.26 -21.16 -5.11
CA GLU A 326 -5.72 -21.76 -3.85
C GLU A 326 -6.75 -20.91 -3.10
N ALA A 327 -6.58 -19.58 -3.10
CA ALA A 327 -7.47 -18.67 -2.39
C ALA A 327 -8.85 -18.53 -3.04
N ASP A 328 -9.86 -18.16 -2.25
CA ASP A 328 -11.19 -17.84 -2.78
C ASP A 328 -11.19 -16.50 -3.55
N TRP A 329 -10.48 -15.51 -3.00
CA TRP A 329 -10.34 -14.14 -3.51
C TRP A 329 -8.90 -13.66 -3.37
N PHE A 330 -8.60 -12.46 -3.87
CA PHE A 330 -7.30 -11.83 -3.63
C PHE A 330 -7.44 -10.31 -3.54
N LEU A 331 -6.66 -9.71 -2.63
CA LEU A 331 -6.52 -8.26 -2.53
C LEU A 331 -5.45 -7.80 -3.51
N GLN A 332 -5.82 -6.90 -4.40
CA GLN A 332 -5.04 -6.54 -5.57
C GLN A 332 -4.21 -5.30 -5.35
N SER A 333 -2.89 -5.48 -5.25
CA SER A 333 -1.89 -4.42 -5.05
C SER A 333 -2.46 -3.34 -4.14
N LEU A 334 -2.57 -3.69 -2.85
CA LEU A 334 -2.81 -2.64 -1.89
C LEU A 334 -1.66 -1.65 -2.05
N CYS A 335 -1.99 -0.36 -2.01
CA CYS A 335 -1.00 0.70 -2.15
C CYS A 335 -1.34 1.83 -1.18
N SER A 336 -0.35 2.70 -0.94
CA SER A 336 -0.60 4.08 -0.52
C SER A 336 -1.43 4.19 0.77
N ALA A 337 -0.96 3.52 1.81
CA ALA A 337 -1.70 3.44 3.06
C ALA A 337 -1.45 4.64 4.00
N HIS A 338 -2.47 5.02 4.77
CA HIS A 338 -2.39 6.05 5.79
C HIS A 338 -2.94 5.53 7.13
N LEU A 339 -2.15 5.67 8.20
CA LEU A 339 -2.63 5.44 9.56
C LEU A 339 -3.10 6.74 10.19
N GLU A 340 -4.36 6.76 10.62
CA GLU A 340 -4.90 7.85 11.42
C GLU A 340 -5.43 7.33 12.75
N GLN A 341 -4.93 7.89 13.85
CA GLN A 341 -5.47 7.62 15.18
C GLN A 341 -6.75 8.42 15.44
N LYS A 342 -7.61 7.92 16.34
CA LYS A 342 -8.83 8.60 16.75
C LYS A 342 -8.54 10.04 17.18
N HIS A 343 -9.43 10.97 16.83
CA HIS A 343 -9.41 12.39 17.23
C HIS A 343 -8.05 13.08 17.00
N GLN A 344 -7.36 12.72 15.92
CA GLN A 344 -6.00 13.16 15.64
C GLN A 344 -5.83 14.68 15.50
N TRP A 345 -6.90 15.38 15.14
CA TRP A 345 -6.89 16.80 14.83
C TRP A 345 -7.48 17.69 15.93
N GLY A 346 -8.01 17.10 16.99
CA GLY A 346 -8.73 17.80 18.06
C GLY A 346 -9.77 16.89 18.71
N GLU A 347 -10.28 17.27 19.88
CA GLU A 347 -11.33 16.51 20.58
C GLU A 347 -12.56 16.37 19.66
N GLY A 348 -12.90 15.12 19.30
CA GLY A 348 -13.99 14.81 18.34
C GLY A 348 -13.69 15.15 16.88
N ILE A 349 -12.49 15.61 16.53
CA ILE A 349 -12.12 16.05 15.17
C ILE A 349 -11.24 15.00 14.46
N GLY A 350 -11.61 14.66 13.22
CA GLY A 350 -10.99 13.56 12.47
C GLY A 350 -11.84 12.29 12.61
N LEU A 351 -11.19 11.13 12.60
CA LEU A 351 -11.86 9.84 12.79
C LEU A 351 -12.28 9.61 14.25
N GLU A 352 -13.37 8.87 14.45
CA GLU A 352 -13.82 8.41 15.77
C GLU A 352 -13.04 7.17 16.25
N ASP A 353 -12.45 6.43 15.31
CA ASP A 353 -11.71 5.20 15.56
C ASP A 353 -10.26 5.30 15.08
N ASN A 354 -9.39 4.44 15.60
CA ASN A 354 -8.06 4.25 15.02
C ASN A 354 -8.23 3.44 13.72
N MET A 355 -7.77 3.98 12.61
CA MET A 355 -8.02 3.42 11.29
C MET A 355 -6.74 3.38 10.47
N PHE A 356 -6.63 2.34 9.65
CA PHE A 356 -5.63 2.26 8.61
C PHE A 356 -6.36 2.19 7.26
N ILE A 357 -6.15 3.20 6.43
CA ILE A 357 -6.83 3.34 5.13
C ILE A 357 -5.83 2.94 4.06
N THR A 358 -6.24 2.12 3.11
CA THR A 358 -5.44 1.70 1.95
C THR A 358 -6.39 1.40 0.79
N ASN A 359 -5.87 1.20 -0.40
CA ASN A 359 -6.67 1.04 -1.61
C ASN A 359 -6.11 -0.06 -2.48
N GLU A 360 -6.98 -0.76 -3.23
CA GLU A 360 -6.54 -1.66 -4.30
C GLU A 360 -6.20 -0.84 -5.55
N GLU A 361 -4.96 -0.95 -6.03
CA GLU A 361 -4.42 -0.10 -7.09
C GLU A 361 -4.34 -0.81 -8.46
N TRP A 362 -3.99 -2.09 -8.53
CA TRP A 362 -3.74 -2.76 -9.83
C TRP A 362 -4.60 -3.99 -10.10
N ALA A 363 -5.43 -3.93 -11.15
CA ALA A 363 -6.27 -5.02 -11.61
C ALA A 363 -6.25 -5.21 -13.13
N ASN A 364 -6.19 -6.48 -13.56
CA ASN A 364 -6.36 -6.90 -14.95
C ASN A 364 -7.69 -7.65 -15.09
N PHE A 365 -8.73 -6.95 -15.53
CA PHE A 365 -10.04 -7.54 -15.82
C PHE A 365 -10.05 -8.20 -17.20
N ALA A 366 -10.91 -9.21 -17.38
CA ALA A 366 -11.17 -9.78 -18.69
C ALA A 366 -11.79 -8.71 -19.63
N LEU A 367 -11.17 -8.52 -20.80
CA LEU A 367 -11.50 -7.46 -21.76
C LEU A 367 -12.91 -7.56 -22.36
N ASP A 368 -13.63 -8.66 -22.16
CA ASP A 368 -14.97 -8.88 -22.67
C ASP A 368 -16.05 -8.85 -21.57
N GLN A 369 -15.69 -8.50 -20.34
CA GLN A 369 -16.59 -8.52 -19.18
C GLN A 369 -16.75 -7.16 -18.53
N GLU A 370 -17.94 -6.91 -17.98
CA GLU A 370 -18.14 -5.78 -17.08
C GLU A 370 -17.51 -6.07 -15.70
N PHE A 371 -17.24 -5.02 -14.93
CA PHE A 371 -16.65 -5.14 -13.60
C PHE A 371 -17.07 -3.96 -12.73
N VAL A 372 -17.04 -4.11 -11.40
CA VAL A 372 -17.31 -3.02 -10.46
C VAL A 372 -16.15 -2.02 -10.41
N GLY A 373 -14.92 -2.51 -10.43
CA GLY A 373 -13.70 -1.75 -10.23
C GLY A 373 -13.05 -2.09 -8.89
N GLN A 374 -12.14 -1.25 -8.43
CA GLN A 374 -11.40 -1.45 -7.18
C GLN A 374 -11.86 -0.44 -6.14
N SER A 375 -12.06 -0.88 -4.90
CA SER A 375 -12.51 -0.02 -3.81
C SER A 375 -11.37 0.42 -2.91
N ALA A 376 -11.57 1.56 -2.27
CA ALA A 376 -10.84 1.89 -1.05
C ALA A 376 -11.22 0.95 0.09
N HIS A 377 -10.32 0.80 1.06
CA HIS A 377 -10.53 -0.03 2.24
C HIS A 377 -10.21 0.73 3.53
N ALA A 378 -11.12 0.64 4.49
CA ALA A 378 -10.96 1.16 5.85
C ALA A 378 -10.80 0.00 6.82
N LEU A 379 -9.61 -0.16 7.40
CA LEU A 379 -9.33 -1.17 8.42
C LEU A 379 -9.55 -0.58 9.81
N ASP A 380 -10.53 -1.12 10.53
CA ASP A 380 -10.70 -0.89 11.96
C ASP A 380 -9.57 -1.59 12.73
N LEU A 381 -8.69 -0.81 13.36
CA LEU A 381 -7.54 -1.34 14.09
C LEU A 381 -7.91 -2.07 15.39
N GLU A 382 -9.09 -1.79 15.97
CA GLU A 382 -9.57 -2.45 17.18
C GLU A 382 -10.22 -3.78 16.85
N SER A 383 -11.17 -3.81 15.90
CA SER A 383 -11.90 -5.03 15.54
C SER A 383 -11.22 -5.88 14.47
N LYS A 384 -10.15 -5.37 13.84
CA LYS A 384 -9.43 -6.01 12.73
C LYS A 384 -10.35 -6.35 11.54
N THR A 385 -11.33 -5.48 11.30
CA THR A 385 -12.29 -5.61 10.21
C THR A 385 -11.92 -4.64 9.09
N LEU A 386 -11.66 -5.20 7.91
CA LEU A 386 -11.45 -4.45 6.67
C LEU A 386 -12.80 -4.21 5.99
N TYR A 387 -13.16 -2.95 5.81
CA TYR A 387 -14.40 -2.54 5.12
C TYR A 387 -14.08 -1.97 3.75
N ALA A 388 -14.70 -2.52 2.70
CA ALA A 388 -14.71 -1.87 1.40
C ALA A 388 -15.55 -0.58 1.45
N VAL A 389 -14.99 0.52 0.96
CA VAL A 389 -15.60 1.86 1.03
C VAL A 389 -16.07 2.27 -0.37
N GLY A 390 -17.39 2.37 -0.55
CA GLY A 390 -18.00 2.81 -1.81
C GLY A 390 -17.98 4.33 -2.02
N ALA A 391 -17.90 5.11 -0.94
CA ALA A 391 -18.09 6.57 -0.99
C ALA A 391 -17.03 7.33 -1.79
N PHE A 392 -15.87 6.71 -2.08
CA PHE A 392 -14.81 7.32 -2.88
C PHE A 392 -14.93 7.05 -4.39
N THR A 393 -15.95 6.30 -4.81
CA THR A 393 -16.08 5.62 -6.11
C THR A 393 -15.25 4.32 -6.17
N SER A 394 -15.47 3.46 -7.17
CA SER A 394 -14.74 2.20 -7.37
C SER A 394 -13.62 2.37 -8.41
N LYS A 395 -12.92 3.48 -8.32
CA LYS A 395 -11.77 3.80 -9.16
C LYS A 395 -10.48 3.45 -8.43
N LYS A 396 -9.43 3.14 -9.16
CA LYS A 396 -8.09 3.01 -8.58
C LYS A 396 -7.70 4.27 -7.79
N PHE A 397 -7.25 4.10 -6.55
CA PHE A 397 -6.74 5.16 -5.68
C PHE A 397 -5.29 4.90 -5.30
N MET A 398 -4.62 5.98 -4.94
CA MET A 398 -3.33 5.93 -4.26
C MET A 398 -3.57 6.28 -2.79
N ILE A 399 -3.30 7.50 -2.34
CA ILE A 399 -3.46 7.87 -0.93
C ILE A 399 -4.85 8.42 -0.63
N SER A 400 -5.35 8.05 0.55
CA SER A 400 -6.49 8.67 1.21
C SER A 400 -6.12 9.05 2.64
N SER A 401 -5.54 10.24 2.83
CA SER A 401 -5.18 10.74 4.17
C SER A 401 -6.26 11.67 4.71
N PRO A 402 -6.88 11.36 5.86
CA PRO A 402 -7.75 12.30 6.52
C PRO A 402 -6.98 13.55 6.92
N PHE A 403 -7.62 14.70 6.76
CA PHE A 403 -7.09 15.98 7.20
C PHE A 403 -8.16 16.74 8.00
N VAL A 404 -7.76 17.88 8.56
CA VAL A 404 -8.58 18.64 9.52
C VAL A 404 -10.03 18.76 9.06
N SER A 405 -10.93 18.45 9.98
CA SER A 405 -12.37 18.53 9.81
C SER A 405 -12.99 19.37 10.94
N VAL A 406 -14.32 19.50 10.97
CA VAL A 406 -15.05 19.81 12.20
C VAL A 406 -15.58 18.52 12.80
N SER A 407 -16.03 18.56 14.06
CA SER A 407 -16.37 17.34 14.80
C SER A 407 -17.49 16.50 14.17
N THR A 408 -18.35 17.11 13.35
CA THR A 408 -19.50 16.47 12.70
C THR A 408 -19.21 15.90 11.31
N SER A 409 -18.02 16.10 10.76
CA SER A 409 -17.67 15.68 9.40
C SER A 409 -16.31 15.00 9.35
N LEU A 410 -16.00 14.40 8.20
CA LEU A 410 -14.68 13.92 7.83
C LEU A 410 -14.24 14.59 6.53
N GLN A 411 -12.96 14.93 6.42
CA GLN A 411 -12.33 15.32 5.17
C GLN A 411 -11.12 14.43 4.88
N ILE A 412 -11.00 13.95 3.63
CA ILE A 412 -9.91 13.08 3.18
C ILE A 412 -9.36 13.61 1.86
N ALA A 413 -8.03 13.74 1.74
CA ALA A 413 -7.38 14.06 0.48
C ALA A 413 -7.29 12.79 -0.35
N ILE A 414 -7.76 12.82 -1.60
CA ILE A 414 -7.81 11.63 -2.46
C ILE A 414 -6.90 11.81 -3.66
N SER A 415 -5.96 10.88 -3.83
CA SER A 415 -5.08 10.83 -4.98
C SER A 415 -5.18 9.53 -5.79
N GLY A 416 -4.39 9.42 -6.84
CA GLY A 416 -4.43 8.33 -7.83
C GLY A 416 -5.29 8.60 -9.05
N TYR A 417 -5.75 7.52 -9.66
CA TYR A 417 -6.30 7.49 -11.02
C TYR A 417 -7.83 7.66 -11.06
N ASN A 418 -8.36 7.64 -12.30
CA ASN A 418 -9.77 7.37 -12.62
C ASN A 418 -9.80 6.16 -13.55
N GLY A 419 -9.57 4.95 -13.03
CA GLY A 419 -9.68 3.70 -13.81
C GLY A 419 -8.49 3.36 -14.70
N ALA A 420 -7.32 3.13 -14.13
CA ALA A 420 -6.18 2.48 -14.82
C ALA A 420 -6.33 0.94 -14.97
N PHE A 421 -7.49 0.43 -15.39
CA PHE A 421 -7.74 -1.02 -15.55
C PHE A 421 -7.21 -1.61 -16.87
N ASP A 422 -6.17 -1.01 -17.42
CA ASP A 422 -5.57 -1.43 -18.68
C ASP A 422 -4.74 -2.70 -18.52
N ASN A 423 -4.80 -3.56 -19.54
CA ASN A 423 -4.12 -4.86 -19.56
C ASN A 423 -2.72 -4.78 -20.20
N GLY A 424 -1.95 -3.74 -19.85
CA GLY A 424 -0.60 -3.50 -20.42
C GLY A 424 0.38 -4.66 -20.19
N ASP A 425 0.21 -5.42 -19.10
CA ASP A 425 1.02 -6.61 -18.80
C ASP A 425 0.66 -7.85 -19.64
N VAL A 426 -0.48 -7.83 -20.36
CA VAL A 426 -0.90 -8.94 -21.24
C VAL A 426 -0.15 -8.90 -22.58
N ILE A 427 0.13 -7.70 -23.07
CA ILE A 427 0.97 -7.45 -24.25
C ILE A 427 1.90 -6.29 -23.92
N PRO A 428 3.20 -6.56 -23.65
CA PRO A 428 4.17 -5.50 -23.37
C PRO A 428 4.12 -4.38 -24.41
N ASP A 429 4.21 -3.14 -23.96
CA ASP A 429 4.21 -1.92 -24.78
C ASP A 429 2.90 -1.61 -25.53
N VAL A 430 1.77 -2.24 -25.17
CA VAL A 430 0.45 -1.92 -25.71
C VAL A 430 -0.53 -1.61 -24.58
N ASP A 431 -0.96 -0.35 -24.49
CA ASP A 431 -2.10 0.01 -23.64
C ASP A 431 -3.38 -0.61 -24.23
N ILE A 432 -3.91 -1.62 -23.54
CA ILE A 432 -5.19 -2.24 -23.91
C ILE A 432 -6.24 -1.79 -22.90
N TYR A 433 -7.09 -0.88 -23.34
CA TYR A 433 -8.24 -0.41 -22.57
C TYR A 433 -9.44 -1.33 -22.79
N PRO A 434 -10.32 -1.49 -21.79
CA PRO A 434 -11.58 -2.20 -21.95
C PRO A 434 -12.58 -1.32 -22.72
N ASP A 435 -12.37 -1.17 -24.04
CA ASP A 435 -13.13 -0.28 -24.92
C ASP A 435 -14.65 -0.50 -24.83
N HIS A 436 -15.09 -1.73 -24.60
CA HIS A 436 -16.51 -2.05 -24.41
C HIS A 436 -17.14 -1.34 -23.20
N ILE A 437 -16.37 -1.00 -22.18
CA ILE A 437 -16.84 -0.21 -21.03
C ILE A 437 -17.03 1.25 -21.44
N THR A 438 -16.12 1.80 -22.24
CA THR A 438 -16.26 3.15 -22.81
C THR A 438 -17.46 3.23 -23.75
N ASP A 439 -17.66 2.22 -24.59
CA ASP A 439 -18.83 2.11 -25.46
C ASP A 439 -20.12 2.02 -24.63
N SER A 440 -20.13 1.18 -23.57
CA SER A 440 -21.28 1.04 -22.66
C SER A 440 -21.59 2.36 -21.93
N ARG A 441 -20.57 3.10 -21.48
CA ARG A 441 -20.74 4.45 -20.90
C ARG A 441 -21.44 5.38 -21.89
N ASN A 442 -20.96 5.44 -23.13
CA ASN A 442 -21.53 6.29 -24.17
C ASN A 442 -22.94 5.84 -24.60
N GLU A 443 -23.23 4.54 -24.62
CA GLU A 443 -24.57 4.01 -24.91
C GLU A 443 -25.59 4.40 -23.83
N VAL A 444 -25.21 4.26 -22.55
CA VAL A 444 -26.11 4.50 -21.42
C VAL A 444 -26.34 6.00 -21.17
N TYR A 445 -25.29 6.81 -21.22
CA TYR A 445 -25.36 8.23 -20.83
C TYR A 445 -25.40 9.19 -22.01
N GLY A 446 -25.18 8.71 -23.24
CA GLY A 446 -25.06 9.56 -24.41
C GLY A 446 -23.76 10.39 -24.42
N PRO A 447 -23.65 11.38 -25.33
CA PRO A 447 -22.51 12.27 -25.36
C PRO A 447 -22.46 13.13 -24.08
N ARG A 448 -21.25 13.58 -23.75
CA ARG A 448 -20.98 14.54 -22.69
C ARG A 448 -21.72 15.86 -22.90
N THR A 449 -21.71 16.68 -21.86
CA THR A 449 -22.31 18.03 -21.86
C THR A 449 -21.79 18.95 -22.98
N ASP A 450 -20.57 18.73 -23.48
CA ASP A 450 -19.97 19.46 -24.61
C ASP A 450 -20.25 18.85 -25.99
N GLY A 451 -21.04 17.78 -26.06
CA GLY A 451 -21.42 17.08 -27.29
C GLY A 451 -20.41 16.06 -27.81
N LYS A 452 -19.27 15.86 -27.13
CA LYS A 452 -18.31 14.81 -27.47
C LYS A 452 -18.66 13.49 -26.76
N ASN A 453 -18.13 12.38 -27.25
CA ASN A 453 -18.20 11.11 -26.52
C ASN A 453 -17.21 11.11 -25.35
N TYR A 454 -17.51 10.32 -24.32
CA TYR A 454 -16.56 10.00 -23.26
C TYR A 454 -15.38 9.21 -23.84
N THR A 455 -14.19 9.52 -23.34
CA THR A 455 -12.96 8.73 -23.53
C THR A 455 -12.65 7.95 -22.26
N TRP A 456 -11.77 6.95 -22.35
CA TRP A 456 -11.30 6.25 -21.16
C TRP A 456 -10.75 7.24 -20.11
N PRO A 457 -11.18 7.17 -18.83
CA PRO A 457 -10.95 8.26 -17.88
C PRO A 457 -9.58 8.23 -17.19
N LYS A 458 -8.70 7.26 -17.51
CA LYS A 458 -7.35 7.13 -16.93
C LYS A 458 -6.61 8.47 -16.96
N ASN A 459 -6.14 8.93 -15.81
CA ASN A 459 -5.43 10.20 -15.58
C ASN A 459 -6.17 11.49 -15.96
N ILE A 460 -7.47 11.45 -16.24
CA ILE A 460 -8.31 12.65 -16.35
C ILE A 460 -8.84 12.96 -14.94
N VAL A 461 -7.94 13.45 -14.08
CA VAL A 461 -8.18 13.68 -12.64
C VAL A 461 -7.72 15.09 -12.23
N PRO A 462 -8.54 15.90 -11.55
CA PRO A 462 -8.07 17.05 -10.79
C PRO A 462 -7.53 16.60 -9.42
N TYR A 463 -7.05 17.53 -8.60
CA TYR A 463 -6.92 17.29 -7.16
C TYR A 463 -8.30 17.05 -6.55
N ARG A 464 -8.40 16.18 -5.53
CA ARG A 464 -9.69 15.75 -4.96
C ARG A 464 -9.67 15.75 -3.45
N ILE A 465 -10.81 16.09 -2.86
CA ILE A 465 -11.11 15.84 -1.45
C ILE A 465 -12.43 15.10 -1.34
N TYR A 466 -12.56 14.22 -0.37
CA TYR A 466 -13.83 13.69 0.08
C TYR A 466 -14.32 14.46 1.30
N VAL A 467 -15.62 14.75 1.34
CA VAL A 467 -16.29 15.31 2.51
C VAL A 467 -17.44 14.41 2.89
N GLY A 468 -17.43 13.91 4.12
CA GLY A 468 -18.46 13.04 4.66
C GLY A 468 -19.06 13.55 5.96
N ILE A 469 -20.35 13.29 6.19
CA ILE A 469 -21.05 13.64 7.43
C ILE A 469 -21.11 12.41 8.34
N LYS A 470 -20.65 12.56 9.57
CA LYS A 470 -20.63 11.47 10.56
C LYS A 470 -22.03 11.09 11.02
N GLY A 471 -22.23 9.81 11.30
CA GLY A 471 -23.47 9.25 11.83
C GLY A 471 -24.62 9.16 10.82
N LYS A 472 -24.32 9.22 9.52
CA LYS A 472 -25.33 9.20 8.45
C LYS A 472 -25.18 7.98 7.53
N LEU A 473 -26.31 7.42 7.12
CA LEU A 473 -26.40 6.41 6.06
C LEU A 473 -26.36 7.07 4.67
N GLU A 474 -26.19 6.28 3.62
CA GLU A 474 -26.03 6.70 2.22
C GLU A 474 -27.17 7.61 1.72
N ASP A 475 -28.37 7.48 2.28
CA ASP A 475 -29.54 8.30 1.98
C ASP A 475 -29.65 9.60 2.80
N GLY A 476 -28.76 9.82 3.77
CA GLY A 476 -28.72 10.96 4.68
C GLY A 476 -29.53 10.78 5.97
N SER A 477 -30.16 9.62 6.16
CA SER A 477 -30.81 9.26 7.43
C SER A 477 -29.79 8.97 8.54
N ASP A 478 -30.23 9.03 9.80
CA ASP A 478 -29.38 8.73 10.94
C ASP A 478 -29.00 7.24 10.96
N ALA A 479 -27.71 6.98 11.10
CA ALA A 479 -27.19 5.62 11.21
C ALA A 479 -27.26 5.10 12.66
N PRO A 480 -27.30 3.77 12.86
CA PRO A 480 -27.01 3.16 14.15
C PRO A 480 -25.64 3.60 14.68
N ALA A 481 -25.54 3.80 16.00
CA ALA A 481 -24.30 4.29 16.64
C ALA A 481 -23.12 3.32 16.49
N ASP A 482 -23.38 2.03 16.27
CA ASP A 482 -22.39 0.98 16.08
C ASP A 482 -21.95 0.79 14.61
N ASP A 483 -22.53 1.52 13.66
CA ASP A 483 -22.09 1.49 12.26
C ASP A 483 -20.73 2.19 12.09
N PHE A 484 -19.68 1.38 11.90
CA PHE A 484 -18.29 1.83 11.81
C PHE A 484 -18.04 2.84 10.69
N LEU A 485 -18.54 2.56 9.48
CA LEU A 485 -18.36 3.48 8.35
C LEU A 485 -19.16 4.76 8.55
N ALA A 486 -20.41 4.66 9.02
CA ALA A 486 -21.25 5.84 9.24
C ALA A 486 -20.67 6.75 10.32
N ARG A 487 -20.27 6.21 11.48
CA ARG A 487 -19.75 7.03 12.60
C ARG A 487 -18.46 7.76 12.25
N ASN A 488 -17.65 7.19 11.36
CA ASN A 488 -16.47 7.84 10.80
C ASN A 488 -16.78 8.77 9.63
N GLY A 489 -18.02 8.80 9.11
CA GLY A 489 -18.41 9.66 8.00
C GLY A 489 -18.00 9.12 6.63
N LEU A 490 -17.92 7.80 6.47
CA LEU A 490 -17.51 7.10 5.23
C LEU A 490 -18.69 6.50 4.44
N LYS A 491 -19.94 6.77 4.86
CA LYS A 491 -21.16 6.34 4.14
C LYS A 491 -21.86 7.48 3.40
N TYR A 492 -22.12 8.58 4.10
CA TYR A 492 -22.76 9.75 3.53
C TYR A 492 -21.73 10.84 3.24
N GLY A 493 -21.30 10.93 1.99
CA GLY A 493 -20.37 11.97 1.57
C GLY A 493 -20.25 12.08 0.07
N GLN A 494 -19.41 13.00 -0.36
CA GLN A 494 -19.22 13.32 -1.77
C GLN A 494 -17.79 13.76 -2.02
N ILE A 495 -17.29 13.46 -3.22
CA ILE A 495 -15.98 13.90 -3.67
C ILE A 495 -16.12 15.27 -4.32
N TYR A 496 -15.18 16.13 -4.03
CA TYR A 496 -15.03 17.46 -4.59
C TYR A 496 -13.74 17.50 -5.39
N GLY A 497 -13.82 17.97 -6.63
CA GLY A 497 -12.65 18.23 -7.47
C GLY A 497 -12.20 19.69 -7.33
N PHE A 498 -10.90 19.93 -7.44
CA PHE A 498 -10.37 21.30 -7.55
C PHE A 498 -10.61 21.84 -8.96
N ALA A 499 -11.26 23.00 -9.04
CA ALA A 499 -11.60 23.69 -10.26
C ALA A 499 -11.05 25.13 -10.23
N VAL A 500 -10.59 25.60 -11.39
CA VAL A 500 -9.96 26.91 -11.56
C VAL A 500 -10.72 27.71 -12.61
N ASP A 501 -10.77 29.04 -12.45
CA ASP A 501 -11.33 29.91 -13.48
C ASP A 501 -10.32 30.07 -14.61
N MET A 502 -10.60 29.41 -15.73
CA MET A 502 -9.73 29.43 -16.92
C MET A 502 -9.86 30.74 -17.71
N ASN A 503 -10.85 31.59 -17.41
CA ASN A 503 -10.98 32.92 -18.04
C ASN A 503 -10.17 34.00 -17.32
N ASP A 504 -9.70 33.73 -16.10
CA ASP A 504 -8.99 34.70 -15.28
C ASP A 504 -7.47 34.59 -15.49
N ASN A 505 -6.94 35.54 -16.26
CA ASN A 505 -5.51 35.70 -16.54
C ASN A 505 -4.66 36.07 -15.30
N THR A 506 -5.24 36.21 -14.11
CA THR A 506 -4.52 36.46 -12.85
C THR A 506 -4.39 35.22 -11.98
N THR A 507 -5.38 34.31 -12.00
CA THR A 507 -5.35 33.01 -11.29
C THR A 507 -4.85 31.88 -12.18
N ALA A 508 -5.00 32.02 -13.50
CA ALA A 508 -4.44 31.18 -14.53
C ALA A 508 -3.83 32.09 -15.61
N PRO A 509 -2.59 32.59 -15.45
CA PRO A 509 -1.97 33.50 -16.41
C PRO A 509 -1.85 33.00 -17.87
N TYR A 510 -2.35 31.80 -18.22
CA TYR A 510 -1.96 31.11 -19.43
C TYR A 510 -2.98 30.15 -20.11
N ASP A 511 -4.25 30.03 -19.71
CA ASP A 511 -5.13 28.93 -20.23
C ASP A 511 -4.48 27.53 -20.05
N LEU A 512 -3.58 27.34 -19.08
CA LEU A 512 -2.78 26.12 -18.93
C LEU A 512 -3.42 25.13 -17.94
N TRP A 513 -3.59 23.91 -18.43
CA TRP A 513 -3.88 22.75 -17.60
C TRP A 513 -2.72 22.43 -16.65
N ARG A 514 -3.01 21.65 -15.61
CA ARG A 514 -2.13 21.44 -14.46
C ARG A 514 -0.71 21.06 -14.86
N ASP A 515 -0.52 20.11 -15.78
CA ASP A 515 0.84 19.68 -16.18
C ASP A 515 1.59 20.80 -16.89
N ALA A 516 0.92 21.53 -17.78
CA ALA A 516 1.56 22.58 -18.56
C ALA A 516 1.93 23.80 -17.69
N PHE A 517 1.14 24.09 -16.66
CA PHE A 517 1.47 25.10 -15.65
C PHE A 517 2.77 24.77 -14.91
N HIS A 518 2.94 23.52 -14.45
CA HIS A 518 4.10 23.12 -13.66
C HIS A 518 5.43 23.06 -14.45
N LYS A 519 5.39 23.10 -15.79
CA LYS A 519 6.61 23.16 -16.62
C LYS A 519 7.41 24.45 -16.43
N THR A 520 6.79 25.49 -15.89
CA THR A 520 7.41 26.81 -15.72
C THR A 520 7.11 27.43 -14.37
N ALA A 521 6.52 26.66 -13.44
CA ALA A 521 6.12 27.19 -12.14
C ALA A 521 7.28 27.11 -11.14
N ASP A 522 7.41 28.16 -10.34
CA ASP A 522 8.45 28.32 -9.33
C ASP A 522 7.85 28.19 -7.91
N ASN A 523 8.69 27.98 -6.89
CA ASN A 523 8.23 27.91 -5.51
C ASN A 523 7.47 29.18 -5.10
N GLY A 524 6.29 29.02 -4.48
CA GLY A 524 5.42 30.11 -4.08
C GLY A 524 4.41 30.57 -5.14
N ASP A 525 4.52 30.10 -6.39
CA ASP A 525 3.48 30.34 -7.40
C ASP A 525 2.13 29.83 -6.90
N LYS A 526 1.08 30.59 -7.20
CA LYS A 526 -0.25 30.41 -6.62
C LYS A 526 -1.32 30.22 -7.69
N VAL A 527 -2.23 29.28 -7.45
CA VAL A 527 -3.47 29.12 -8.21
C VAL A 527 -4.65 29.18 -7.24
N GLU A 528 -5.56 30.13 -7.45
CA GLU A 528 -6.82 30.21 -6.70
C GLU A 528 -7.89 29.36 -7.40
N GLY A 529 -8.71 28.67 -6.61
CA GLY A 529 -9.72 27.78 -7.15
C GLY A 529 -10.87 27.52 -6.20
N LYS A 530 -11.68 26.53 -6.56
CA LYS A 530 -12.83 26.06 -5.81
C LYS A 530 -12.87 24.55 -5.77
N TRP A 531 -13.26 24.00 -4.63
CA TRP A 531 -13.59 22.60 -4.49
C TRP A 531 -15.08 22.43 -4.79
N ILE A 532 -15.40 21.80 -5.92
CA ILE A 532 -16.79 21.64 -6.40
C ILE A 532 -17.16 20.15 -6.35
N PRO A 533 -18.34 19.77 -5.81
CA PRO A 533 -18.73 18.37 -5.72
C PRO A 533 -18.94 17.75 -7.10
N GLN A 534 -18.55 16.49 -7.27
CA GLN A 534 -18.93 15.68 -8.43
C GLN A 534 -20.45 15.46 -8.46
N GLN A 535 -21.04 15.17 -9.62
CA GLN A 535 -22.47 14.85 -9.68
C GLN A 535 -22.77 13.47 -9.09
N TRP A 536 -21.87 12.51 -9.34
CA TRP A 536 -21.94 11.17 -8.79
C TRP A 536 -21.83 11.21 -7.26
N ARG A 537 -22.61 10.34 -6.61
CA ARG A 537 -22.53 10.05 -5.18
C ARG A 537 -22.86 8.58 -4.95
N TRP A 538 -22.19 7.98 -3.97
CA TRP A 538 -22.54 6.64 -3.51
C TRP A 538 -23.96 6.64 -2.93
N ASP A 539 -24.78 5.68 -3.37
CA ASP A 539 -26.17 5.53 -2.97
C ASP A 539 -26.45 4.19 -2.27
N GLY A 540 -25.40 3.43 -1.97
CA GLY A 540 -25.50 2.10 -1.37
C GLY A 540 -25.65 0.96 -2.39
N GLU A 541 -25.75 1.25 -3.69
CA GLU A 541 -25.87 0.23 -4.73
C GLU A 541 -24.55 -0.05 -5.44
N VAL A 542 -24.12 -1.31 -5.40
CA VAL A 542 -22.97 -1.78 -6.18
C VAL A 542 -23.33 -1.80 -7.67
N LYS A 543 -22.56 -1.06 -8.48
CA LYS A 543 -22.74 -0.88 -9.93
C LYS A 543 -21.44 -1.15 -10.67
N ASN A 544 -21.54 -1.52 -11.94
CA ASN A 544 -20.38 -1.68 -12.81
C ASN A 544 -19.74 -0.33 -13.18
N PHE A 545 -18.46 -0.34 -13.54
CA PHE A 545 -17.59 0.82 -13.65
C PHE A 545 -18.06 1.89 -14.65
N GLN A 546 -18.89 1.55 -15.65
CA GLN A 546 -19.50 2.53 -16.54
C GLN A 546 -20.43 3.53 -15.81
N HIS A 547 -20.87 3.20 -14.60
CA HIS A 547 -21.72 4.05 -13.75
C HIS A 547 -20.93 4.82 -12.67
N ASP A 548 -19.61 4.66 -12.63
CA ASP A 548 -18.74 5.23 -11.60
C ASP A 548 -18.56 6.76 -11.73
N GLY A 549 -18.22 7.43 -10.62
CA GLY A 549 -17.89 8.86 -10.61
C GLY A 549 -16.56 9.21 -11.28
N ALA A 550 -15.74 8.23 -11.64
CA ALA A 550 -14.49 8.42 -12.40
C ALA A 550 -14.69 9.18 -13.73
N TRP A 551 -15.86 9.08 -14.35
CA TRP A 551 -16.17 9.68 -15.65
C TRP A 551 -16.57 11.16 -15.56
N ASP A 552 -16.93 11.67 -14.38
CA ASP A 552 -17.56 12.98 -14.21
C ASP A 552 -16.63 14.16 -14.52
N TYR A 553 -15.30 13.97 -14.36
CA TYR A 553 -14.32 15.02 -14.62
C TYR A 553 -14.12 15.36 -16.10
N GLN A 554 -14.79 14.64 -16.99
CA GLN A 554 -14.87 14.98 -18.41
C GLN A 554 -16.02 15.94 -18.74
N ASN A 555 -16.97 16.14 -17.83
CA ASN A 555 -18.02 17.16 -17.94
C ASN A 555 -17.58 18.45 -17.24
N LYS A 556 -18.21 19.58 -17.59
CA LYS A 556 -18.04 20.82 -16.84
C LYS A 556 -18.39 20.60 -15.35
N PRO A 557 -17.70 21.28 -14.41
CA PRO A 557 -18.10 21.25 -13.02
C PRO A 557 -19.57 21.68 -12.83
N PRO A 558 -20.30 21.12 -11.85
CA PRO A 558 -21.67 21.55 -11.59
C PRO A 558 -21.79 23.06 -11.34
N ASN A 559 -22.85 23.66 -11.88
CA ASN A 559 -23.16 25.10 -11.78
C ASN A 559 -22.15 26.04 -12.48
N THR A 560 -21.37 25.53 -13.45
CA THR A 560 -20.43 26.34 -14.27
C THR A 560 -20.84 26.43 -15.74
N ASP A 561 -22.14 26.27 -16.03
CA ASP A 561 -22.69 26.40 -17.37
C ASP A 561 -22.59 27.84 -17.91
N ASP A 562 -22.71 27.98 -19.24
CA ASP A 562 -22.63 29.27 -19.92
C ASP A 562 -23.69 30.25 -19.37
N GLY A 563 -23.27 31.46 -19.02
CA GLY A 563 -24.12 32.48 -18.39
C GLY A 563 -24.29 32.31 -16.88
N SER A 564 -23.66 31.32 -16.25
CA SER A 564 -23.51 31.25 -14.79
C SER A 564 -22.47 32.26 -14.31
N GLY A 565 -22.52 32.62 -13.01
CA GLY A 565 -21.46 33.44 -12.40
C GLY A 565 -20.10 32.73 -12.26
N MET A 566 -20.01 31.48 -12.72
CA MET A 566 -18.83 30.61 -12.64
C MET A 566 -18.51 29.98 -14.00
N GLU A 567 -18.96 30.56 -15.12
CA GLU A 567 -18.87 29.95 -16.46
C GLU A 567 -17.43 29.62 -16.94
N GLY A 568 -16.42 30.32 -16.39
CA GLY A 568 -15.01 30.08 -16.67
C GLY A 568 -14.39 28.92 -15.89
N TYR A 569 -15.07 28.39 -14.87
CA TYR A 569 -14.53 27.33 -14.03
C TYR A 569 -14.50 25.97 -14.74
N GLN A 570 -13.32 25.35 -14.76
CA GLN A 570 -13.07 24.01 -15.27
C GLN A 570 -12.35 23.17 -14.20
N TRP A 571 -12.54 21.85 -14.22
CA TRP A 571 -11.73 20.94 -13.39
C TRP A 571 -10.25 21.12 -13.74
N TRP A 572 -9.37 21.32 -12.76
CA TRP A 572 -7.95 21.51 -13.04
C TRP A 572 -7.24 20.16 -13.24
N THR A 573 -7.58 19.51 -14.35
CA THR A 573 -6.97 18.24 -14.77
C THR A 573 -5.60 18.47 -15.42
N SER A 574 -4.88 17.38 -15.65
CA SER A 574 -3.54 17.37 -16.25
C SER A 574 -3.50 18.00 -17.65
N LYS A 575 -4.40 17.59 -18.56
CA LYS A 575 -4.44 18.03 -19.98
C LYS A 575 -5.86 18.29 -20.52
N GLY A 576 -6.79 18.68 -19.65
CA GLY A 576 -8.19 18.92 -20.00
C GLY A 576 -9.05 17.65 -19.97
N PRO A 577 -10.29 17.71 -20.47
CA PRO A 577 -11.28 16.63 -20.32
C PRO A 577 -11.13 15.49 -21.34
N ASP A 578 -10.22 15.62 -22.31
CA ASP A 578 -10.12 14.72 -23.47
C ASP A 578 -8.82 13.90 -23.50
N ALA A 579 -7.90 14.18 -22.58
CA ALA A 579 -6.55 13.64 -22.64
C ALA A 579 -5.99 13.33 -21.26
N ALA A 580 -5.37 12.16 -21.17
CA ALA A 580 -4.56 11.75 -20.03
C ALA A 580 -3.27 12.58 -19.93
N GLY A 581 -2.83 12.84 -18.70
CA GLY A 581 -1.52 13.40 -18.39
C GLY A 581 -0.92 12.72 -17.17
N CYS A 582 -0.13 13.47 -16.40
CA CYS A 582 0.39 12.96 -15.14
C CYS A 582 -0.73 12.74 -14.12
N LYS A 583 -0.60 11.71 -13.29
CA LYS A 583 -1.57 11.42 -12.23
C LYS A 583 -1.22 12.24 -10.99
N THR A 584 -2.21 12.44 -10.11
CA THR A 584 -1.96 12.92 -8.75
C THR A 584 -1.49 11.73 -7.92
N GLU A 585 -0.41 11.90 -7.17
CA GLU A 585 0.37 10.79 -6.58
C GLU A 585 0.19 10.68 -5.06
N HIS A 586 1.23 10.42 -4.29
CA HIS A 586 1.17 10.44 -2.83
C HIS A 586 0.76 11.82 -2.27
N ASN A 587 0.08 11.83 -1.12
CA ASN A 587 -0.26 13.04 -0.39
C ASN A 587 -0.01 12.89 1.11
N SER A 588 0.21 14.02 1.78
CA SER A 588 0.40 14.06 3.22
C SER A 588 -0.34 15.27 3.82
N PRO A 589 -1.14 15.09 4.88
CA PRO A 589 -1.85 16.18 5.54
C PRO A 589 -0.91 17.24 6.14
N ASP A 590 -1.25 18.53 6.09
CA ASP A 590 -0.51 19.56 6.83
C ASP A 590 -0.63 19.29 8.34
N PRO A 591 0.48 19.01 9.05
CA PRO A 591 0.42 18.68 10.48
C PRO A 591 0.21 19.86 11.43
N ARG A 592 0.26 21.10 10.94
CA ARG A 592 0.15 22.31 11.77
C ARG A 592 -1.28 22.47 12.31
N PRO A 593 -1.44 22.97 13.56
CA PRO A 593 -2.77 23.14 14.16
C PRO A 593 -3.67 24.09 13.36
N GLY A 594 -4.93 23.69 13.20
CA GLY A 594 -5.96 24.53 12.61
C GLY A 594 -5.85 24.75 11.10
N GLN A 595 -4.89 24.10 10.43
CA GLN A 595 -4.78 24.13 8.98
C GLN A 595 -5.66 23.06 8.35
N THR A 596 -6.54 23.45 7.44
CA THR A 596 -7.28 22.49 6.59
C THR A 596 -6.61 22.42 5.24
N ALA A 597 -5.53 21.64 5.18
CA ALA A 597 -4.64 21.60 4.03
C ALA A 597 -3.87 20.27 3.94
N PHE A 598 -3.32 20.00 2.77
CA PHE A 598 -2.47 18.85 2.50
C PHE A 598 -1.49 19.17 1.36
N VAL A 599 -0.39 18.43 1.31
CA VAL A 599 0.59 18.51 0.23
C VAL A 599 0.44 17.28 -0.65
N GLN A 600 0.52 17.46 -1.96
CA GLN A 600 0.20 16.44 -2.94
C GLN A 600 1.22 16.45 -4.08
N THR A 601 1.73 15.27 -4.42
CA THR A 601 2.74 15.05 -5.47
C THR A 601 2.11 14.57 -6.77
N SER A 602 2.91 14.38 -7.83
CA SER A 602 2.51 13.91 -9.15
C SER A 602 3.57 13.03 -9.81
N THR A 603 3.18 12.11 -10.70
CA THR A 603 4.12 11.37 -11.56
C THR A 603 5.05 12.24 -12.40
N CYS A 604 4.64 13.46 -12.74
CA CYS A 604 5.51 14.39 -13.45
C CYS A 604 6.66 14.94 -12.57
N GLY A 605 6.69 14.67 -11.26
CA GLY A 605 7.75 15.14 -10.38
C GLY A 605 7.54 16.53 -9.77
N TYR A 606 6.34 17.11 -9.90
CA TYR A 606 5.97 18.34 -9.19
C TYR A 606 5.14 18.06 -7.93
N PHE A 607 5.15 18.98 -6.98
CA PHE A 607 4.31 18.91 -5.79
C PHE A 607 4.00 20.29 -5.20
N GLY A 608 2.90 20.38 -4.47
CA GLY A 608 2.47 21.63 -3.86
C GLY A 608 1.41 21.47 -2.79
N HIS A 609 1.09 22.59 -2.15
CA HIS A 609 0.24 22.71 -0.97
C HIS A 609 -1.17 23.15 -1.34
N LEU A 610 -2.16 22.36 -0.97
CA LEU A 610 -3.58 22.58 -1.22
C LEU A 610 -4.29 23.00 0.06
N TYR A 611 -5.02 24.11 0.02
CA TYR A 611 -5.82 24.62 1.14
C TYR A 611 -7.32 24.53 0.83
N VAL A 612 -8.10 24.15 1.83
CA VAL A 612 -9.57 24.24 1.83
C VAL A 612 -9.97 25.34 2.81
N LYS A 613 -10.55 26.42 2.30
CA LYS A 613 -10.83 27.63 3.10
C LYS A 613 -12.19 27.59 3.76
N ASN A 614 -12.29 28.22 4.92
CA ASN A 614 -13.54 28.50 5.64
C ASN A 614 -14.40 27.24 5.85
N VAL A 615 -13.77 26.09 6.09
CA VAL A 615 -14.45 24.78 6.16
C VAL A 615 -15.54 24.79 7.23
N ALA A 616 -15.23 25.29 8.43
CA ALA A 616 -16.15 25.29 9.55
C ALA A 616 -17.39 26.16 9.25
N GLU A 617 -17.18 27.36 8.71
CA GLU A 617 -18.26 28.26 8.31
C GLU A 617 -19.10 27.68 7.18
N THR A 618 -18.44 27.05 6.19
CA THR A 618 -19.10 26.47 5.01
C THR A 618 -19.97 25.27 5.38
N LEU A 619 -19.47 24.39 6.25
CA LEU A 619 -20.25 23.25 6.76
C LEU A 619 -21.39 23.69 7.68
N ALA A 620 -21.15 24.68 8.54
CA ALA A 620 -22.21 25.24 9.39
C ALA A 620 -23.33 25.86 8.53
N ALA A 621 -22.99 26.54 7.44
CA ALA A 621 -23.95 27.11 6.50
C ALA A 621 -24.75 26.03 5.74
N ALA A 622 -24.16 24.86 5.51
CA ALA A 622 -24.84 23.72 4.90
C ALA A 622 -25.84 23.01 5.86
N ASN A 623 -25.83 23.34 7.16
CA ASN A 623 -26.85 22.92 8.13
C ASN A 623 -27.13 21.40 8.16
N GLY A 624 -26.06 20.59 8.11
CA GLY A 624 -26.13 19.13 8.15
C GLY A 624 -26.20 18.45 6.78
N ASP A 625 -26.36 19.23 5.70
CA ASP A 625 -26.17 18.77 4.32
C ASP A 625 -24.71 18.94 3.86
N LEU A 626 -24.39 18.39 2.69
CA LEU A 626 -23.09 18.55 2.04
C LEU A 626 -22.98 19.95 1.38
N PRO A 627 -21.86 20.66 1.54
CA PRO A 627 -21.70 21.99 0.94
C PRO A 627 -21.74 22.00 -0.59
N ALA A 628 -22.22 23.10 -1.17
CA ALA A 628 -22.23 23.26 -2.63
C ALA A 628 -20.83 23.46 -3.23
N MET A 629 -19.90 24.02 -2.45
CA MET A 629 -18.48 24.19 -2.80
C MET A 629 -17.69 24.70 -1.59
N PHE A 630 -16.36 24.65 -1.69
CA PHE A 630 -15.43 25.40 -0.83
C PHE A 630 -14.52 26.28 -1.68
N ASP A 631 -14.04 27.39 -1.13
CA ASP A 631 -12.91 28.10 -1.73
C ASP A 631 -11.61 27.36 -1.44
N GLY A 632 -10.61 27.46 -2.32
CA GLY A 632 -9.32 26.82 -2.12
C GLY A 632 -8.18 27.54 -2.81
N ASP A 633 -6.97 27.28 -2.32
CA ASP A 633 -5.71 27.76 -2.92
C ASP A 633 -4.78 26.58 -3.14
N TYR A 634 -4.00 26.66 -4.20
CA TYR A 634 -2.84 25.81 -4.46
C TYR A 634 -1.58 26.67 -4.49
N PHE A 635 -0.52 26.21 -3.83
CA PHE A 635 0.81 26.80 -3.90
C PHE A 635 1.84 25.77 -4.35
N VAL A 636 2.72 26.17 -5.26
CA VAL A 636 3.82 25.32 -5.73
C VAL A 636 4.91 25.28 -4.67
N TYR A 637 5.40 24.08 -4.36
CA TYR A 637 6.70 23.92 -3.70
C TYR A 637 7.81 23.66 -4.72
N GLN A 638 7.52 22.78 -5.68
CA GLN A 638 8.45 22.42 -6.73
C GLN A 638 7.68 22.14 -8.02
N GLY A 639 8.00 22.87 -9.08
CA GLY A 639 7.51 22.60 -10.44
C GLY A 639 8.23 21.41 -11.08
N GLU A 640 7.83 21.06 -12.30
CA GLU A 640 8.57 20.11 -13.15
C GLU A 640 9.75 20.83 -13.82
N THR A 641 10.68 21.30 -12.98
CA THR A 641 11.84 22.12 -13.34
C THR A 641 13.13 21.47 -12.84
N ASP A 642 14.27 21.92 -13.37
CA ASP A 642 15.58 21.31 -13.07
C ASP A 642 15.96 21.51 -11.58
N ILE A 643 16.07 20.39 -10.85
CA ILE A 643 16.44 20.35 -9.42
C ILE A 643 17.89 19.89 -9.21
N THR A 644 18.70 19.73 -10.26
CA THR A 644 20.04 19.13 -10.14
C THR A 644 20.96 19.92 -9.22
N GLN A 645 20.82 21.25 -9.17
CA GLN A 645 21.59 22.13 -8.28
C GLN A 645 21.00 22.22 -6.86
N GLN A 646 19.77 21.76 -6.68
CA GLN A 646 19.08 21.73 -5.39
C GLN A 646 19.42 20.46 -4.60
N ILE A 647 19.90 19.41 -5.26
CA ILE A 647 20.24 18.13 -4.63
C ILE A 647 21.66 18.14 -4.05
N MET A 648 21.74 17.94 -2.73
CA MET A 648 22.96 17.74 -1.97
C MET A 648 23.23 16.25 -1.80
N LEU A 649 24.30 15.77 -2.43
CA LEU A 649 24.71 14.36 -2.34
C LEU A 649 25.62 14.03 -1.16
N GLY A 650 26.18 15.04 -0.48
CA GLY A 650 27.13 14.83 0.63
C GLY A 650 28.36 13.98 0.29
N GLY A 651 28.77 13.94 -0.99
CA GLY A 651 29.89 13.12 -1.46
C GLY A 651 29.54 11.68 -1.82
N LYS A 652 28.25 11.30 -1.79
CA LYS A 652 27.71 9.98 -2.12
C LYS A 652 26.85 10.03 -3.39
N GLY A 653 25.96 9.05 -3.59
CA GLY A 653 25.01 9.00 -4.70
C GLY A 653 25.65 8.79 -6.07
N GLN A 654 26.73 8.01 -6.17
CA GLN A 654 27.30 7.62 -7.47
C GLN A 654 26.74 6.28 -7.95
N HIS A 655 26.28 6.23 -9.20
CA HIS A 655 25.84 5.01 -9.90
C HIS A 655 27.03 4.26 -10.53
N THR A 656 26.83 2.99 -10.91
CA THR A 656 27.87 2.06 -11.42
C THR A 656 28.79 2.63 -12.52
N GLU A 657 28.28 3.54 -13.35
CA GLU A 657 28.98 4.15 -14.49
C GLU A 657 29.56 5.55 -14.19
N GLY A 658 29.52 5.98 -12.93
CA GLY A 658 30.12 7.22 -12.43
C GLY A 658 29.25 8.48 -12.57
N ARG A 659 28.03 8.37 -13.08
CA ARG A 659 27.01 9.44 -12.98
C ARG A 659 26.46 9.47 -11.56
N ASN A 660 25.81 10.58 -11.22
CA ASN A 660 25.35 10.83 -9.86
C ASN A 660 23.83 11.00 -9.77
N ALA A 661 23.33 10.82 -8.55
CA ALA A 661 21.91 10.84 -8.19
C ALA A 661 21.32 12.26 -8.09
N THR A 662 21.99 13.29 -8.63
CA THR A 662 21.36 14.62 -8.85
C THR A 662 20.33 14.58 -9.97
N MET A 663 20.31 13.51 -10.78
CA MET A 663 19.32 13.25 -11.82
C MET A 663 18.67 11.88 -11.58
N ASN A 664 17.44 11.71 -12.03
CA ASN A 664 16.80 10.39 -12.13
C ASN A 664 17.24 9.70 -13.43
N TRP A 665 17.43 8.37 -13.43
CA TRP A 665 17.95 7.63 -14.57
C TRP A 665 17.19 6.31 -14.85
N ASP A 666 16.18 6.35 -15.72
CA ASP A 666 15.45 5.15 -16.17
C ASP A 666 16.36 4.10 -16.84
N SER A 667 17.50 4.53 -17.40
CA SER A 667 18.55 3.61 -17.89
C SER A 667 19.90 4.27 -18.13
N ILE A 668 20.92 3.42 -18.29
CA ILE A 668 22.24 3.83 -18.80
C ILE A 668 22.22 4.43 -20.22
N LYS A 669 21.12 4.25 -20.96
CA LYS A 669 20.99 4.67 -22.38
C LYS A 669 20.26 6.01 -22.53
N ASN A 670 19.56 6.47 -21.50
CA ASN A 670 18.77 7.70 -21.53
C ASN A 670 19.59 8.88 -20.99
N GLY A 671 19.16 10.10 -21.34
CA GLY A 671 19.79 11.35 -20.92
C GLY A 671 19.60 11.73 -19.45
N GLY A 672 18.83 10.94 -18.70
CA GLY A 672 18.40 11.22 -17.33
C GLY A 672 17.36 12.34 -17.27
N LYS A 673 16.59 12.39 -16.19
CA LYS A 673 15.69 13.51 -15.88
C LYS A 673 16.32 14.41 -14.84
N ALA A 674 16.29 15.71 -15.14
CA ALA A 674 16.78 16.75 -14.23
C ALA A 674 15.74 17.14 -13.17
N THR A 675 14.55 16.55 -13.23
CA THR A 675 13.42 16.77 -12.31
C THR A 675 13.32 15.60 -11.32
N PHE A 676 12.36 15.65 -10.40
CA PHE A 676 11.81 14.42 -9.85
C PHE A 676 11.03 13.65 -10.93
N GLU A 677 10.75 12.39 -10.67
CA GLU A 677 9.91 11.51 -11.48
C GLU A 677 9.17 10.55 -10.58
N ASP A 678 7.87 10.35 -10.82
CA ASP A 678 7.07 9.32 -10.15
C ASP A 678 7.23 9.34 -8.62
N ILE A 679 6.90 10.47 -7.98
CA ILE A 679 7.04 10.64 -6.52
C ILE A 679 6.00 9.80 -5.77
N ASP A 680 6.30 8.51 -5.63
CA ASP A 680 5.41 7.48 -5.10
C ASP A 680 5.58 7.21 -3.60
N GLY A 681 6.44 7.96 -2.91
CA GLY A 681 6.40 8.00 -1.45
C GLY A 681 6.61 9.40 -0.92
N PHE A 682 5.72 9.83 -0.02
CA PHE A 682 5.69 11.22 0.44
C PHE A 682 5.08 11.38 1.82
N GLU A 683 5.82 12.00 2.74
CA GLU A 683 5.32 12.34 4.08
C GLU A 683 5.84 13.71 4.53
N VAL A 684 4.93 14.55 5.03
CA VAL A 684 5.23 15.88 5.58
C VAL A 684 5.25 15.82 7.11
N MET A 685 6.34 16.28 7.70
CA MET A 685 6.54 16.28 9.14
C MET A 685 6.72 17.71 9.66
N GLU A 686 6.31 17.93 10.91
CA GLU A 686 6.47 19.21 11.60
C GLU A 686 7.69 19.21 12.53
N ASP A 687 8.51 20.25 12.44
CA ASP A 687 9.51 20.62 13.45
C ASP A 687 9.26 22.08 13.86
N ASN A 688 8.67 22.26 15.05
CA ASN A 688 8.43 23.57 15.66
C ASN A 688 7.80 24.61 14.70
N GLY A 689 6.77 24.20 13.95
CA GLY A 689 6.05 25.03 12.98
C GLY A 689 6.65 25.08 11.58
N LYS A 690 7.86 24.55 11.36
CA LYS A 690 8.43 24.31 10.03
C LYS A 690 8.00 22.94 9.52
N LEU A 691 7.79 22.83 8.21
CA LEU A 691 7.43 21.59 7.55
C LEU A 691 8.63 21.03 6.77
N TYR A 692 8.79 19.72 6.75
CA TYR A 692 9.83 19.01 6.00
C TYR A 692 9.18 17.83 5.28
N ALA A 693 9.63 17.49 4.06
CA ALA A 693 9.13 16.34 3.32
C ALA A 693 10.18 15.24 3.19
N ILE A 694 9.78 13.98 3.42
CA ILE A 694 10.45 12.82 2.83
C ILE A 694 9.86 12.62 1.44
N ILE A 695 10.73 12.43 0.47
CA ILE A 695 10.40 12.29 -0.95
C ILE A 695 11.06 11.01 -1.45
N GLN A 696 10.27 10.14 -2.05
CA GLN A 696 10.68 8.84 -2.55
C GLN A 696 10.15 8.68 -3.97
N GLU A 697 10.98 8.19 -4.89
CA GLU A 697 10.65 8.01 -6.30
C GLU A 697 10.43 6.53 -6.65
N ASP A 698 9.51 6.29 -7.60
CA ASP A 698 9.24 5.03 -8.31
C ASP A 698 9.32 5.22 -9.83
N SER A 699 10.47 5.65 -10.35
CA SER A 699 10.58 5.89 -11.80
C SER A 699 10.83 4.64 -12.64
N GLY A 700 11.01 3.48 -11.99
CA GLY A 700 11.56 2.30 -12.64
C GLY A 700 13.05 2.44 -12.98
N SER A 701 13.77 3.32 -12.29
CA SER A 701 15.20 3.60 -12.40
C SER A 701 16.01 2.31 -12.42
N LYS A 702 16.69 2.07 -13.54
CA LYS A 702 17.60 0.92 -13.64
C LYS A 702 18.88 1.11 -12.86
N LEU A 703 19.19 2.33 -12.43
CA LEU A 703 20.40 2.65 -11.66
C LEU A 703 20.14 2.84 -10.16
N GLY A 704 18.89 2.73 -9.77
CA GLY A 704 18.40 2.76 -8.40
C GLY A 704 17.50 3.95 -8.15
N GLU A 705 16.40 3.69 -7.44
CA GLU A 705 15.46 4.72 -7.02
C GLU A 705 16.05 5.57 -5.91
N ARG A 706 15.64 6.84 -5.84
CA ARG A 706 16.19 7.82 -4.90
C ARG A 706 15.19 8.09 -3.77
N ALA A 707 15.73 8.23 -2.57
CA ALA A 707 15.03 8.81 -1.43
C ALA A 707 15.75 10.11 -1.00
N MET A 708 14.97 11.13 -0.65
CA MET A 708 15.46 12.45 -0.25
C MET A 708 14.66 13.01 0.93
N ILE A 709 15.26 13.96 1.62
CA ILE A 709 14.58 14.81 2.60
C ILE A 709 14.77 16.27 2.19
N SER A 710 13.70 17.08 2.21
CA SER A 710 13.79 18.49 1.86
C SER A 710 14.41 19.32 2.99
N SER A 711 14.88 20.54 2.67
CA SER A 711 14.93 21.65 3.60
C SER A 711 13.52 22.00 4.08
N ALA A 712 13.41 22.97 5.00
CA ALA A 712 12.11 23.46 5.42
C ALA A 712 11.29 23.93 4.20
N LEU A 713 10.04 23.51 4.14
CA LEU A 713 9.07 23.89 3.11
C LEU A 713 8.56 25.30 3.43
N GLU A 714 9.14 26.31 2.79
CA GLU A 714 8.95 27.73 3.12
C GLU A 714 8.30 28.52 1.95
N HIS A 715 7.23 28.01 1.33
CA HIS A 715 6.50 28.76 0.29
C HIS A 715 5.81 30.02 0.82
N GLU A 716 5.43 30.03 2.11
CA GLU A 716 4.76 31.17 2.76
C GLU A 716 5.72 32.32 3.14
N ALA A 717 7.05 32.11 3.08
CA ALA A 717 8.02 33.00 3.73
C ALA A 717 8.91 33.81 2.78
N ASP A 718 9.41 33.23 1.67
CA ASP A 718 10.37 33.92 0.78
C ASP A 718 10.35 33.50 -0.70
N GLY A 719 9.86 32.30 -1.04
CA GLY A 719 9.84 31.78 -2.41
C GLY A 719 11.21 31.32 -2.92
N GLU A 720 12.16 31.05 -2.01
CA GLU A 720 13.49 30.57 -2.36
C GLU A 720 13.45 29.09 -2.79
N ASP A 721 14.41 28.67 -3.62
CA ASP A 721 14.54 27.29 -4.04
C ASP A 721 14.77 26.36 -2.85
N LEU A 722 14.11 25.20 -2.86
CA LEU A 722 14.33 24.16 -1.86
C LEU A 722 15.71 23.52 -2.03
N THR A 723 16.26 23.01 -0.94
CA THR A 723 17.41 22.10 -0.97
C THR A 723 16.92 20.69 -0.67
N TYR A 724 17.39 19.70 -1.43
CA TYR A 724 17.08 18.30 -1.20
C TYR A 724 18.32 17.55 -0.76
N TYR A 725 18.27 16.94 0.42
CA TYR A 725 19.37 16.14 0.95
C TYR A 725 19.14 14.68 0.57
N PHE A 726 20.07 14.12 -0.19
CA PHE A 726 20.03 12.73 -0.61
C PHE A 726 20.11 11.80 0.60
N VAL A 727 19.13 10.91 0.76
CA VAL A 727 19.06 9.94 1.86
C VAL A 727 19.75 8.65 1.46
N ALA A 728 19.27 8.01 0.40
CA ALA A 728 19.78 6.74 -0.11
C ALA A 728 19.31 6.51 -1.56
N MET A 729 19.90 5.51 -2.22
CA MET A 729 19.33 4.91 -3.42
C MET A 729 19.22 3.39 -3.31
N SER A 730 18.44 2.74 -4.17
CA SER A 730 18.28 1.29 -4.08
C SER A 730 18.01 0.62 -5.43
N GLY A 731 18.70 -0.49 -5.68
CA GLY A 731 18.36 -1.46 -6.73
C GLY A 731 18.45 -0.95 -8.16
N GLY A 732 17.61 -1.53 -9.03
CA GLY A 732 17.60 -1.29 -10.47
C GLY A 732 18.40 -2.34 -11.25
N ALA A 733 17.96 -2.65 -12.47
CA ALA A 733 18.53 -3.74 -13.28
C ALA A 733 20.01 -3.54 -13.69
N ASP A 734 20.50 -2.30 -13.65
CA ASP A 734 21.88 -1.93 -13.97
C ASP A 734 22.73 -1.67 -12.70
N ASN A 735 22.16 -1.71 -11.48
CA ASN A 735 22.92 -1.60 -10.22
C ASN A 735 23.84 -2.82 -10.03
N SER A 736 25.06 -2.59 -9.55
CA SER A 736 26.10 -3.62 -9.50
C SER A 736 25.75 -4.81 -8.61
N ARG A 737 25.02 -4.59 -7.51
CA ARG A 737 24.55 -5.66 -6.62
C ARG A 737 23.42 -6.46 -7.26
N MET A 738 22.50 -5.80 -7.96
CA MET A 738 21.42 -6.49 -8.67
C MET A 738 21.95 -7.32 -9.84
N VAL A 739 22.90 -6.79 -10.60
CA VAL A 739 23.60 -7.53 -11.68
C VAL A 739 24.35 -8.75 -11.14
N ALA A 740 24.92 -8.65 -9.94
CA ALA A 740 25.56 -9.77 -9.26
C ALA A 740 24.58 -10.74 -8.59
N GLY A 741 23.28 -10.42 -8.61
CA GLY A 741 22.21 -11.19 -7.99
C GLY A 741 22.32 -11.25 -6.46
N VAL A 742 22.69 -10.13 -5.84
CA VAL A 742 22.72 -9.97 -4.38
C VAL A 742 21.30 -9.75 -3.86
N GLY A 743 20.87 -10.62 -2.93
CA GLY A 743 19.62 -10.52 -2.20
C GLY A 743 19.82 -10.21 -0.72
N ILE A 744 18.78 -9.65 -0.09
CA ILE A 744 18.69 -9.52 1.37
C ILE A 744 17.30 -10.01 1.80
N PRO A 745 17.20 -11.11 2.57
CA PRO A 745 18.28 -11.99 3.04
C PRO A 745 18.98 -12.74 1.90
N LYS A 746 20.04 -13.49 2.21
CA LYS A 746 20.82 -14.23 1.21
C LYS A 746 19.94 -15.11 0.30
N GLY A 747 20.23 -15.14 -1.00
CA GLY A 747 19.62 -16.07 -1.95
C GLY A 747 18.18 -15.74 -2.39
N VAL A 748 17.65 -14.58 -1.99
CA VAL A 748 16.28 -14.19 -2.37
C VAL A 748 16.19 -13.47 -3.72
N ALA A 749 17.30 -12.94 -4.24
CA ALA A 749 17.33 -12.38 -5.58
C ALA A 749 17.25 -13.50 -6.62
N CYS A 750 16.32 -13.38 -7.57
CA CYS A 750 16.16 -14.37 -8.64
C CYS A 750 17.17 -14.15 -9.78
N HIS A 751 17.55 -15.23 -10.50
CA HIS A 751 18.59 -15.20 -11.54
C HIS A 751 18.13 -15.69 -12.93
N ASP A 752 18.98 -15.52 -13.95
CA ASP A 752 18.75 -15.95 -15.34
C ASP A 752 18.29 -17.43 -15.44
N GLY A 753 17.13 -17.65 -16.05
CA GLY A 753 16.50 -18.97 -16.19
C GLY A 753 15.37 -19.23 -15.19
N GLU A 754 15.22 -18.37 -14.19
CA GLU A 754 14.06 -18.32 -13.29
C GLU A 754 13.03 -17.30 -13.85
N SER A 755 11.77 -17.43 -13.43
CA SER A 755 10.64 -16.79 -14.13
C SER A 755 10.58 -15.27 -14.00
N TYR A 756 11.46 -14.63 -13.22
CA TYR A 756 11.35 -13.22 -12.85
C TYR A 756 12.73 -12.56 -12.74
N VAL A 757 13.11 -11.74 -13.72
CA VAL A 757 14.46 -11.11 -13.83
C VAL A 757 14.37 -9.58 -13.97
N SER A 758 13.19 -8.98 -13.78
CA SER A 758 13.02 -7.53 -13.95
C SER A 758 12.16 -6.92 -12.85
N GLY A 759 12.75 -5.97 -12.12
CA GLY A 759 12.01 -5.06 -11.24
C GLY A 759 12.96 -3.97 -10.75
N ALA A 760 12.47 -2.73 -10.71
CA ALA A 760 13.10 -1.71 -9.90
C ALA A 760 12.90 -2.04 -8.42
N HIS A 761 13.74 -1.47 -7.57
CA HIS A 761 13.36 -1.29 -6.17
C HIS A 761 12.54 -0.01 -6.08
N GLU A 762 11.90 0.23 -4.95
CA GLU A 762 11.09 1.43 -4.76
C GLU A 762 11.05 1.78 -3.28
N PHE A 763 11.14 3.06 -2.94
CA PHE A 763 10.75 3.53 -1.61
C PHE A 763 9.33 4.11 -1.72
N SER A 764 8.42 3.79 -0.81
CA SER A 764 7.00 4.19 -0.95
C SER A 764 6.37 4.73 0.35
N GLY A 765 6.59 4.05 1.47
CA GLY A 765 6.01 4.41 2.75
C GLY A 765 6.92 5.28 3.60
N ALA A 766 6.35 6.26 4.31
CA ALA A 766 7.02 7.01 5.38
C ALA A 766 6.07 7.35 6.55
N PHE A 767 6.57 7.36 7.78
CA PHE A 767 5.77 7.73 8.97
C PHE A 767 6.63 8.25 10.14
N ASP A 768 6.25 9.40 10.73
CA ASP A 768 6.92 9.95 11.92
C ASP A 768 6.50 9.22 13.21
N THR A 769 7.45 8.54 13.87
CA THR A 769 7.21 7.84 15.15
C THR A 769 7.57 8.65 16.38
N SER A 770 8.11 9.85 16.21
CA SER A 770 8.83 10.58 17.26
C SER A 770 7.97 10.90 18.47
N GLY A 771 6.71 11.28 18.27
CA GLY A 771 5.74 11.54 19.34
C GLY A 771 5.34 10.29 20.12
N LEU A 772 5.43 9.11 19.51
CA LEU A 772 5.21 7.82 20.19
C LEU A 772 6.35 7.49 21.15
N ILE A 773 7.55 8.03 20.95
CA ILE A 773 8.75 7.70 21.76
C ILE A 773 9.32 8.88 22.54
N ARG A 774 8.75 10.07 22.41
CA ARG A 774 9.19 11.26 23.13
C ARG A 774 9.09 11.05 24.64
N LYS A 775 10.20 11.35 25.32
CA LYS A 775 10.31 11.37 26.78
C LYS A 775 10.37 12.81 27.30
N ASP A 776 9.85 13.03 28.49
CA ASP A 776 10.03 14.29 29.21
C ASP A 776 11.38 14.35 29.94
N GLU A 777 11.64 15.44 30.67
CA GLU A 777 12.86 15.65 31.45
C GLU A 777 13.08 14.59 32.55
N SER A 778 12.02 13.87 32.96
CA SER A 778 12.13 12.78 33.94
C SER A 778 12.53 11.45 33.30
N GLY A 779 12.61 11.39 31.97
CA GLY A 779 12.83 10.16 31.21
C GLY A 779 11.57 9.32 31.00
N SER A 780 10.40 9.86 31.36
CA SER A 780 9.11 9.17 31.20
C SER A 780 8.53 9.44 29.81
N PHE A 781 7.95 8.43 29.19
CA PHE A 781 7.22 8.60 27.94
C PHE A 781 6.01 9.53 28.15
N VAL A 782 5.86 10.52 27.26
CA VAL A 782 4.81 11.53 27.41
C VAL A 782 3.45 11.00 26.97
N MET A 783 3.38 10.39 25.78
CA MET A 783 2.15 9.81 25.24
C MET A 783 1.84 8.45 25.88
N LYS A 784 0.56 8.20 26.14
CA LYS A 784 0.01 6.91 26.60
C LYS A 784 -0.86 6.28 25.51
N ALA A 785 -1.05 4.97 25.56
CA ALA A 785 -1.93 4.25 24.64
C ALA A 785 -3.41 4.65 24.79
N SER A 786 -3.80 5.17 25.96
CA SER A 786 -5.15 5.71 26.19
C SER A 786 -5.40 7.04 25.47
N ASP A 787 -4.34 7.74 25.07
CA ASP A 787 -4.44 9.06 24.44
C ASP A 787 -4.95 8.96 22.99
N THR A 788 -5.33 10.09 22.43
CA THR A 788 -5.75 10.23 21.03
C THR A 788 -4.57 10.59 20.13
N GLY A 789 -4.77 10.56 18.80
CA GLY A 789 -3.77 11.00 17.84
C GLY A 789 -3.33 12.46 18.01
N LEU A 790 -4.17 13.29 18.66
CA LEU A 790 -3.84 14.68 18.97
C LEU A 790 -2.58 14.77 19.84
N VAL A 791 -2.44 13.91 20.85
CA VAL A 791 -1.28 13.92 21.73
C VAL A 791 -0.03 13.53 20.94
N LYS A 792 -0.12 12.52 20.07
CA LYS A 792 0.98 12.13 19.16
C LYS A 792 1.45 13.33 18.36
N ARG A 793 0.56 14.00 17.61
CA ARG A 793 0.91 15.17 16.77
C ARG A 793 1.49 16.32 17.59
N GLN A 794 0.95 16.59 18.77
CA GLN A 794 1.50 17.58 19.69
C GLN A 794 2.93 17.23 20.16
N GLN A 795 3.26 15.95 20.28
CA GLN A 795 4.61 15.52 20.63
C GLN A 795 5.55 15.47 19.43
N ASP A 796 5.07 15.04 18.25
CA ASP A 796 5.85 14.98 16.99
C ASP A 796 6.52 16.33 16.69
N ARG A 797 5.74 17.43 16.78
CA ARG A 797 6.23 18.78 16.48
C ARG A 797 7.28 19.34 17.44
N LEU A 798 7.40 18.74 18.62
CA LEU A 798 8.38 19.15 19.64
C LEU A 798 9.73 18.45 19.45
N VAL A 799 9.82 17.55 18.46
CA VAL A 799 11.05 16.83 18.12
C VAL A 799 11.66 17.47 16.88
N SER A 800 12.88 17.99 17.05
CA SER A 800 13.68 18.57 15.97
C SER A 800 13.85 17.56 14.83
N ILE A 801 13.94 18.02 13.58
CA ILE A 801 14.03 17.15 12.40
C ILE A 801 15.16 16.11 12.49
N ASN A 802 16.34 16.49 13.00
CA ASN A 802 17.49 15.59 13.20
C ASN A 802 17.36 14.65 14.41
N ASP A 803 16.34 14.83 15.24
CA ASP A 803 16.02 13.95 16.36
C ASP A 803 14.84 13.02 16.07
N LYS A 804 14.20 13.16 14.90
CA LYS A 804 13.08 12.32 14.52
C LYS A 804 13.51 10.90 14.18
N ASN A 805 12.63 9.95 14.49
CA ASN A 805 12.71 8.58 14.00
C ASN A 805 11.59 8.36 12.97
N ILE A 806 11.99 8.23 11.72
CA ILE A 806 11.08 8.15 10.57
C ILE A 806 11.08 6.72 10.07
N LEU A 807 9.92 6.06 10.08
CA LEU A 807 9.76 4.78 9.40
C LEU A 807 9.81 4.98 7.90
N MET A 808 10.43 4.07 7.17
CA MET A 808 10.36 4.00 5.71
C MET A 808 10.15 2.55 5.26
N THR A 809 9.61 2.35 4.07
CA THR A 809 9.58 1.04 3.42
C THR A 809 10.43 1.05 2.16
N LEU A 810 10.93 -0.13 1.80
CA LEU A 810 11.70 -0.36 0.59
C LEU A 810 11.19 -1.64 -0.07
N GLN A 811 10.51 -1.50 -1.20
CA GLN A 811 10.12 -2.58 -2.07
C GLN A 811 11.32 -3.08 -2.87
N THR A 812 11.44 -4.39 -3.01
CA THR A 812 12.49 -5.01 -3.80
C THR A 812 11.87 -6.03 -4.74
N GLY A 813 11.38 -5.58 -5.89
CA GLY A 813 10.57 -6.40 -6.78
C GLY A 813 11.26 -7.69 -7.26
N VAL A 814 12.59 -7.72 -7.32
CA VAL A 814 13.40 -8.87 -7.73
C VAL A 814 13.65 -9.91 -6.61
N TYR A 815 13.25 -9.62 -5.38
CA TYR A 815 13.42 -10.55 -4.25
C TYR A 815 12.20 -11.48 -4.18
N ALA A 816 12.25 -12.59 -4.90
CA ALA A 816 11.15 -13.56 -4.98
C ALA A 816 11.59 -15.02 -4.83
N CYS A 817 12.90 -15.25 -4.66
CA CYS A 817 13.52 -16.57 -4.60
C CYS A 817 13.94 -16.92 -3.17
N GLY A 818 14.70 -18.01 -2.98
CA GLY A 818 15.16 -18.45 -1.66
C GLY A 818 14.01 -18.67 -0.68
N VAL A 819 14.16 -18.21 0.57
CA VAL A 819 13.10 -18.30 1.59
C VAL A 819 11.79 -17.62 1.16
N ILE A 820 11.83 -16.58 0.33
CA ILE A 820 10.61 -15.88 -0.10
C ILE A 820 9.77 -16.78 -1.02
N GLY A 821 10.41 -17.32 -2.06
CA GLY A 821 9.79 -18.23 -3.02
C GLY A 821 9.41 -19.57 -2.40
N ALA A 822 10.28 -20.14 -1.55
CA ALA A 822 10.06 -21.42 -0.89
C ALA A 822 8.79 -21.46 -0.03
N PHE A 823 8.37 -20.32 0.52
CA PHE A 823 7.19 -20.22 1.39
C PHE A 823 6.05 -19.39 0.81
N ALA A 824 6.10 -19.07 -0.50
CA ALA A 824 5.08 -18.28 -1.18
C ALA A 824 4.74 -16.98 -0.44
N THR A 825 5.77 -16.20 -0.10
CA THR A 825 5.59 -14.88 0.56
C THR A 825 5.51 -13.73 -0.44
N ASP A 826 5.11 -14.03 -1.68
CA ASP A 826 5.07 -13.11 -2.83
C ASP A 826 6.45 -12.55 -3.20
N ARG A 827 6.81 -11.37 -2.68
CA ARG A 827 8.05 -10.63 -2.97
C ARG A 827 8.60 -9.99 -1.69
N GLY A 828 9.86 -9.60 -1.73
CA GLY A 828 10.62 -9.10 -0.59
C GLY A 828 10.67 -7.58 -0.45
N GLY A 829 11.40 -7.15 0.58
CA GLY A 829 11.68 -5.75 0.86
C GLY A 829 12.10 -5.55 2.30
N GLN A 830 12.27 -4.30 2.71
CA GLN A 830 12.67 -3.96 4.08
C GLN A 830 11.78 -2.90 4.69
N TRP A 831 11.56 -3.03 6.00
CA TRP A 831 10.97 -2.00 6.84
C TRP A 831 12.13 -1.32 7.57
N LEU A 832 12.24 -0.01 7.43
CA LEU A 832 13.41 0.76 7.79
C LEU A 832 13.05 1.83 8.83
N VAL A 833 14.04 2.25 9.62
CA VAL A 833 14.00 3.47 10.42
C VAL A 833 15.14 4.37 9.95
N PHE A 834 14.81 5.60 9.59
CA PHE A 834 15.73 6.67 9.23
C PHE A 834 15.76 7.72 10.34
N LYS A 835 16.97 8.14 10.70
CA LYS A 835 17.21 9.28 11.58
C LYS A 835 18.00 10.35 10.81
N PRO A 836 17.39 11.51 10.48
CA PRO A 836 18.04 12.55 9.68
C PRO A 836 19.26 13.18 10.37
N GLU A 837 20.21 13.63 9.56
CA GLU A 837 21.32 14.50 9.94
C GLU A 837 21.55 15.54 8.83
N ILE A 838 20.72 16.57 8.81
CA ILE A 838 20.74 17.65 7.82
C ILE A 838 21.10 19.02 8.45
N PRO A 839 21.60 19.99 7.66
CA PRO A 839 21.71 21.38 8.11
C PRO A 839 20.33 21.97 8.48
N VAL A 840 20.22 22.61 9.65
CA VAL A 840 18.97 23.21 10.19
C VAL A 840 19.13 24.67 10.60
#